data_AF-A0A8B6ERZ2-F1
#
_entry.id   AF-A0A8B6ERZ2-F1
#
_cell.length_a   1.000
_cell.length_b   1.000
_cell.length_c   1.000
_cell.angle_alpha   90.00
_cell.angle_beta   90.00
_cell.angle_gamma   90.00
#
_symmetry.space_group_name_H-M   'P 1'
#
loop_
_entity.id
_entity.type
_entity.pdbx_description
1 polymer ?
#
loop_
_entity_poly.entity_id
_entity_poly.type
_entity_poly.pdbx_seq_one_letter_code
_entity_poly.pdbx_strand_id
1 'polypeptide(L)'
;MSAKHLMPEVNAAVERLLELADRMKYEEFGFLDKDVVNIDKVIDSMHELEKERRGAHDLLETETIHASILRHKLQFLPPSIKSEIKEAVYSARQDNAEALDNLKKKLESINNNIKYLEERQHDLEGDYSTLLPERISASKEHEDIIQELNEKMAEKAGLQIVLNETRDQVRQTNQNIVDLEDGILQLKEDLIHERTEARHEKKKLKQLVSDTNSKTKMQKEENVVMKKELDLIHEKLVDNEGQLDAVRKSLQTYEDSKAKLEAEERQLSDQLANKLRQNEALRKKGVAIINEDMKLQKQYEDTERLLLKKFKKLETETQKEDDRNYELEGQKLELHSDLEEKMLQRQEDFEEVKALDGALQDQKRELGIKAELVGKMQAENVEMADTMESLAESHKAVLAQLNQQIEEFREQLNKERKERMNVQNQKNNVSKDIEEMKMDNHTFLTQMNTQIQDGKVQHLELTNEGTSLQKELKEDEKEITDLEGNLTKAQDDYQNMFDAMKYKVARYEQEIAEMERAIIDRKNDIEEKTPAYEDLEKFFENRTNEYDVLKRSIAKMRQKKSQLEDSIHKDTMKKQQMTEPREKLKKDLKKKRDEAIFQLKRHGEDRQKLEKDIYIAGCKLRSVLEENHKFEEVIRAYQIDLL
;
A
#
# COMPACT_ATOMS: atom_id res chain seq x y z
N MET A 1 -120.52 60.55 73.76
CA MET A 1 -121.33 61.77 73.96
C MET A 1 -122.68 61.33 74.48
N SER A 2 -122.94 61.50 75.77
CA SER A 2 -124.30 61.49 76.32
C SER A 2 -124.36 62.47 77.47
N ALA A 3 -125.35 63.34 77.42
CA ALA A 3 -125.44 64.59 78.16
C ALA A 3 -125.73 64.36 79.64
N LYS A 4 -125.07 65.14 80.51
CA LYS A 4 -125.40 65.28 81.92
C LYS A 4 -126.78 65.97 82.05
N HIS A 5 -127.84 65.18 81.97
CA HIS A 5 -129.19 65.62 82.33
C HIS A 5 -129.48 65.05 83.72
N LEU A 6 -129.43 65.90 84.76
CA LEU A 6 -130.07 65.58 86.03
C LEU A 6 -131.59 65.58 85.79
N MET A 7 -132.29 64.59 86.35
CA MET A 7 -133.74 64.50 86.24
C MET A 7 -134.39 65.81 86.74
N PRO A 8 -135.32 66.42 85.98
CA PRO A 8 -135.91 67.71 86.31
C PRO A 8 -136.61 67.73 87.67
N GLU A 9 -137.12 66.58 88.12
CA GLU A 9 -137.78 66.39 89.41
C GLU A 9 -136.81 66.51 90.61
N VAL A 10 -135.57 66.03 90.47
CA VAL A 10 -134.53 66.12 91.52
C VAL A 10 -133.97 67.54 91.60
N ASN A 11 -133.76 68.20 90.45
CA ASN A 11 -133.36 69.61 90.42
C ASN A 11 -134.43 70.52 91.05
N ALA A 12 -135.71 70.28 90.76
CA ALA A 12 -136.80 71.05 91.35
C ALA A 12 -136.92 70.85 92.88
N ALA A 13 -136.61 69.65 93.38
CA ALA A 13 -136.58 69.38 94.81
C ALA A 13 -135.38 70.06 95.51
N VAL A 14 -134.19 70.04 94.90
CA VAL A 14 -133.00 70.71 95.42
C VAL A 14 -133.17 72.24 95.42
N GLU A 15 -133.72 72.83 94.37
CA GLU A 15 -133.99 74.29 94.33
C GLU A 15 -134.98 74.72 95.42
N ARG A 16 -136.05 73.94 95.66
CA ARG A 16 -136.99 74.23 96.75
C ARG A 16 -136.37 74.09 98.13
N LEU A 17 -135.46 73.14 98.32
CA LEU A 17 -134.73 72.97 99.59
C LEU A 17 -133.71 74.10 99.79
N LEU A 18 -133.06 74.59 98.73
CA LEU A 18 -132.19 75.77 98.79
C LEU A 18 -132.99 77.04 99.12
N GLU A 19 -134.14 77.27 98.48
CA GLU A 19 -135.03 78.39 98.83
C GLU A 19 -135.51 78.31 100.28
N LEU A 20 -135.80 77.11 100.79
CA LEU A 20 -136.17 76.90 102.18
C LEU A 20 -135.00 77.21 103.14
N ALA A 21 -133.79 76.76 102.81
CA ALA A 21 -132.58 77.03 103.59
C ALA A 21 -132.25 78.54 103.64
N ASP A 22 -132.44 79.25 102.53
CA ASP A 22 -132.22 80.71 102.47
C ASP A 22 -133.27 81.49 103.24
N ARG A 23 -134.56 81.10 103.17
CA ARG A 23 -135.61 81.73 104.01
C ARG A 23 -135.37 81.53 105.50
N MET A 24 -134.88 80.36 105.90
CA MET A 24 -134.56 80.07 107.31
C MET A 24 -133.36 80.88 107.84
N LYS A 25 -132.51 81.44 106.98
CA LYS A 25 -131.33 82.24 107.37
C LYS A 25 -131.59 83.74 107.52
N TYR A 26 -132.62 84.31 106.87
CA TYR A 26 -132.72 85.77 106.68
C TYR A 26 -134.04 86.44 107.10
N GLU A 27 -135.10 85.69 107.44
CA GLU A 27 -136.33 86.27 108.04
C GLU A 27 -136.38 86.00 109.55
N GLU A 28 -136.87 86.94 110.37
CA GLU A 28 -137.00 86.85 111.86
C GLU A 28 -138.02 85.78 112.32
N PHE A 29 -137.88 84.56 111.85
CA PHE A 29 -138.51 83.38 112.40
C PHE A 29 -137.43 82.64 113.19
N GLY A 30 -137.53 82.60 114.52
CA GLY A 30 -136.47 82.15 115.44
C GLY A 30 -136.02 80.68 115.29
N PHE A 31 -135.45 80.30 114.15
CA PHE A 31 -134.90 78.99 113.85
C PHE A 31 -133.44 78.90 114.34
N LEU A 32 -133.06 77.71 114.80
CA LEU A 32 -131.71 77.43 115.26
C LEU A 32 -130.85 77.00 114.06
N ASP A 33 -129.59 77.44 114.02
CA ASP A 33 -128.63 77.11 112.93
C ASP A 33 -128.50 75.61 112.61
N LYS A 34 -128.83 74.73 113.57
CA LYS A 34 -128.83 73.28 113.37
C LYS A 34 -129.85 72.82 112.32
N ASP A 35 -130.96 73.53 112.17
CA ASP A 35 -132.04 73.14 111.26
C ASP A 35 -131.67 73.43 109.80
N VAL A 36 -130.88 74.47 109.54
CA VAL A 36 -130.40 74.80 108.19
C VAL A 36 -129.32 73.82 107.72
N VAL A 37 -128.41 73.40 108.60
CA VAL A 37 -127.38 72.39 108.29
C VAL A 37 -128.00 71.04 107.93
N ASN A 38 -129.17 70.71 108.48
CA ASN A 38 -129.87 69.48 108.13
C ASN A 38 -130.44 69.52 106.70
N ILE A 39 -130.89 70.68 106.21
CA ILE A 39 -131.35 70.83 104.83
C ILE A 39 -130.19 70.68 103.84
N ASP A 40 -129.04 71.31 104.13
CA ASP A 40 -127.84 71.18 103.30
C ASP A 40 -127.39 69.71 103.19
N LYS A 41 -127.44 68.94 104.30
CA LYS A 41 -127.14 67.49 104.27
C LYS A 41 -128.12 66.67 103.44
N VAL A 42 -129.40 67.04 103.40
CA VAL A 42 -130.39 66.37 102.56
C VAL A 42 -130.10 66.66 101.09
N ILE A 43 -129.73 67.89 100.74
CA ILE A 43 -129.32 68.26 99.38
C ILE A 43 -128.10 67.43 98.94
N ASP A 44 -127.06 67.34 99.77
CA ASP A 44 -125.87 66.55 99.48
C ASP A 44 -126.20 65.06 99.27
N SER A 45 -127.07 64.51 100.13
CA SER A 45 -127.53 63.11 100.02
C SER A 45 -128.31 62.86 98.73
N MET A 46 -129.13 63.82 98.29
CA MET A 46 -129.85 63.74 97.01
C MET A 46 -128.90 63.77 95.82
N HIS A 47 -127.83 64.56 95.89
CA HIS A 47 -126.78 64.56 94.85
C HIS A 47 -125.99 63.25 94.80
N GLU A 48 -125.63 62.66 95.94
CA GLU A 48 -124.95 61.36 95.97
C GLU A 48 -125.82 60.23 95.39
N LEU A 49 -127.10 60.19 95.75
CA LEU A 49 -128.01 59.13 95.29
C LEU A 49 -128.24 59.19 93.77
N GLU A 50 -128.34 60.39 93.20
CA GLU A 50 -128.44 60.59 91.75
C GLU A 50 -127.13 60.29 91.00
N LYS A 51 -125.99 60.35 91.69
CA LYS A 51 -124.69 59.93 91.14
C LYS A 51 -124.58 58.40 91.10
N GLU A 52 -124.98 57.70 92.17
CA GLU A 52 -124.98 56.23 92.20
C GLU A 52 -125.94 55.63 91.17
N ARG A 53 -127.16 56.18 91.06
CA ARG A 53 -128.15 55.71 90.08
C ARG A 53 -127.62 55.76 88.64
N ARG A 54 -126.92 56.83 88.27
CA ARG A 54 -126.27 56.95 86.95
C ARG A 54 -125.17 55.92 86.76
N GLY A 55 -124.31 55.73 87.76
CA GLY A 55 -123.26 54.70 87.71
C GLY A 55 -123.82 53.29 87.49
N ALA A 56 -124.93 52.96 88.16
CA ALA A 56 -125.60 51.67 87.99
C ALA A 56 -126.19 51.51 86.58
N HIS A 57 -126.78 52.56 86.01
CA HIS A 57 -127.36 52.49 84.67
C HIS A 57 -126.30 52.32 83.57
N ASP A 58 -125.17 53.05 83.67
CA ASP A 58 -124.06 52.92 82.73
C ASP A 58 -123.45 51.50 82.78
N LEU A 59 -123.32 50.92 83.98
CA LEU A 59 -122.87 49.52 84.14
C LEU A 59 -123.85 48.51 83.51
N LEU A 60 -125.15 48.74 83.66
CA LEU A 60 -126.16 47.82 83.13
C LEU A 60 -126.24 47.89 81.60
N GLU A 61 -126.07 49.07 81.02
CA GLU A 61 -126.02 49.25 79.56
C GLU A 61 -124.76 48.57 78.96
N THR A 62 -123.60 48.76 79.59
CA THR A 62 -122.35 48.11 79.16
C THR A 62 -122.43 46.58 79.23
N GLU A 63 -122.98 46.03 80.31
CA GLU A 63 -123.21 44.58 80.43
C GLU A 63 -124.22 44.06 79.39
N THR A 64 -125.29 44.82 79.11
CA THR A 64 -126.28 44.42 78.11
C THR A 64 -125.68 44.36 76.70
N ILE A 65 -124.81 45.31 76.34
CA ILE A 65 -124.08 45.31 75.07
C ILE A 65 -123.09 44.14 75.01
N HIS A 66 -122.33 43.89 76.07
CA HIS A 66 -121.39 42.75 76.13
C HIS A 66 -122.11 41.41 76.01
N ALA A 67 -123.24 41.23 76.70
CA ALA A 67 -124.07 40.04 76.59
C ALA A 67 -124.64 39.84 75.18
N SER A 68 -125.02 40.93 74.49
CA SER A 68 -125.49 40.88 73.10
C SER A 68 -124.37 40.47 72.13
N ILE A 69 -123.18 41.07 72.24
CA ILE A 69 -122.00 40.70 71.44
C ILE A 69 -121.62 39.24 71.69
N LEU A 70 -121.66 38.79 72.94
CA LEU A 70 -121.31 37.42 73.30
C LEU A 70 -122.33 36.43 72.74
N ARG A 71 -123.64 36.72 72.79
CA ARG A 71 -124.68 35.90 72.13
C ARG A 71 -124.49 35.81 70.64
N HIS A 72 -124.20 36.92 69.96
CA HIS A 72 -123.93 36.92 68.53
C HIS A 72 -122.70 36.07 68.19
N LYS A 73 -121.60 36.23 68.93
CA LYS A 73 -120.40 35.40 68.74
C LYS A 73 -120.71 33.93 68.98
N LEU A 74 -121.42 33.56 70.05
CA LEU A 74 -121.78 32.16 70.33
C LEU A 74 -122.70 31.55 69.26
N GLN A 75 -123.59 32.33 68.66
CA GLN A 75 -124.53 31.84 67.64
C GLN A 75 -123.87 31.67 66.27
N PHE A 76 -122.96 32.56 65.86
CA PHE A 76 -122.45 32.62 64.49
C PHE A 76 -121.00 32.13 64.29
N LEU A 77 -120.15 32.07 65.32
CA LEU A 77 -118.77 31.54 65.17
C LEU A 77 -118.72 30.04 64.83
N PRO A 78 -119.46 29.14 65.52
CA PRO A 78 -119.31 27.70 65.31
C PRO A 78 -119.66 27.22 63.89
N PRO A 79 -120.71 27.71 63.22
CA PRO A 79 -120.96 27.40 61.81
C PRO A 79 -119.87 27.93 60.88
N SER A 80 -119.37 29.15 61.13
CA SER A 80 -118.33 29.78 60.30
C SER A 80 -117.02 28.98 60.35
N ILE A 81 -116.57 28.60 61.55
CA ILE A 81 -115.33 27.81 61.72
C ILE A 81 -115.47 26.44 61.06
N LYS A 82 -116.63 25.78 61.17
CA LYS A 82 -116.86 24.50 60.51
C LYS A 82 -116.83 24.60 58.99
N SER A 83 -117.30 25.71 58.42
CA SER A 83 -117.23 25.95 56.98
C SER A 83 -115.78 26.14 56.53
N GLU A 84 -115.02 26.97 57.23
CA GLU A 84 -113.61 27.27 56.94
C GLU A 84 -112.72 26.02 57.02
N ILE A 85 -112.92 25.17 58.04
CA ILE A 85 -112.18 23.90 58.16
C ILE A 85 -112.51 22.96 56.99
N LYS A 86 -113.77 22.87 56.56
CA LYS A 86 -114.15 22.02 55.42
C LYS A 86 -113.51 22.50 54.12
N GLU A 87 -113.45 23.82 53.92
CA GLU A 87 -112.84 24.42 52.74
C GLU A 87 -111.33 24.20 52.72
N ALA A 88 -110.65 24.39 53.86
CA ALA A 88 -109.22 24.10 53.99
C ALA A 88 -108.89 22.61 53.75
N VAL A 89 -109.69 21.69 54.29
CA VAL A 89 -109.53 20.25 54.06
C VAL A 89 -109.79 19.88 52.59
N TYR A 90 -110.76 20.52 51.94
CA TYR A 90 -111.03 20.30 50.52
C TYR A 90 -109.86 20.78 49.65
N SER A 91 -109.35 21.99 49.90
CA SER A 91 -108.16 22.53 49.20
C SER A 91 -106.95 21.63 49.39
N ALA A 92 -106.64 21.20 50.62
CA ALA A 92 -105.50 20.31 50.87
C ALA A 92 -105.64 18.94 50.19
N ARG A 93 -106.87 18.41 50.08
CA ARG A 93 -107.14 17.17 49.34
C ARG A 93 -106.97 17.36 47.84
N GLN A 94 -107.41 18.50 47.31
CA GLN A 94 -107.24 18.84 45.90
C GLN A 94 -105.76 19.03 45.56
N ASP A 95 -105.00 19.82 46.34
CA ASP A 95 -103.57 20.03 46.15
C ASP A 95 -102.79 18.71 46.20
N ASN A 96 -103.15 17.81 47.13
CA ASN A 96 -102.53 16.49 47.21
C ASN A 96 -102.89 15.61 46.00
N ALA A 97 -104.14 15.64 45.53
CA ALA A 97 -104.55 14.93 44.33
C ALA A 97 -103.81 15.43 43.08
N GLU A 98 -103.65 16.75 42.93
CA GLU A 98 -102.88 17.38 41.85
C GLU A 98 -101.37 17.05 41.94
N ALA A 99 -100.80 17.06 43.15
CA ALA A 99 -99.42 16.65 43.37
C ALA A 99 -99.19 15.17 43.03
N LEU A 100 -100.11 14.28 43.40
CA LEU A 100 -100.06 12.86 43.06
C LEU A 100 -100.19 12.63 41.54
N ASP A 101 -101.07 13.36 40.86
CA ASP A 101 -101.21 13.28 39.40
C ASP A 101 -99.94 13.77 38.68
N ASN A 102 -99.36 14.88 39.13
CA ASN A 102 -98.09 15.38 38.61
C ASN A 102 -96.93 14.41 38.82
N LEU A 103 -96.87 13.75 39.99
CA LEU A 103 -95.86 12.72 40.25
C LEU A 103 -96.07 11.50 39.34
N LYS A 104 -97.31 11.06 39.14
CA LYS A 104 -97.62 9.95 38.22
C LYS A 104 -97.20 10.28 36.78
N LYS A 105 -97.55 11.46 36.26
CA LYS A 105 -97.14 11.91 34.92
C LYS A 105 -95.62 11.99 34.77
N LYS A 106 -94.91 12.50 35.77
CA LYS A 106 -93.44 12.51 35.77
C LYS A 106 -92.86 11.10 35.78
N LEU A 107 -93.44 10.19 36.56
CA LEU A 107 -93.00 8.80 36.64
C LEU A 107 -93.24 8.06 35.33
N GLU A 108 -94.38 8.29 34.66
CA GLU A 108 -94.65 7.79 33.31
C GLU A 108 -93.67 8.35 32.28
N SER A 109 -93.37 9.65 32.32
CA SER A 109 -92.39 10.26 31.43
C SER A 109 -90.98 9.68 31.64
N ILE A 110 -90.55 9.51 32.89
CA ILE A 110 -89.26 8.88 33.21
C ILE A 110 -89.25 7.43 32.69
N ASN A 111 -90.32 6.67 32.89
CA ASN A 111 -90.40 5.29 32.45
C ASN A 111 -90.35 5.16 30.93
N ASN A 112 -91.02 6.07 30.20
CA ASN A 112 -90.93 6.13 28.74
C ASN A 112 -89.51 6.49 28.28
N ASN A 113 -88.83 7.42 28.97
CA ASN A 113 -87.45 7.77 28.68
C ASN A 113 -86.49 6.60 28.96
N ILE A 114 -86.70 5.84 30.05
CA ILE A 114 -85.91 4.65 30.36
C ILE A 114 -86.04 3.63 29.23
N LYS A 115 -87.26 3.31 28.80
CA LYS A 115 -87.48 2.38 27.67
C LYS A 115 -86.81 2.85 26.38
N TYR A 116 -86.96 4.13 26.04
CA TYR A 116 -86.31 4.70 24.87
C TYR A 116 -84.78 4.59 24.94
N LEU A 117 -84.20 4.86 26.12
CA LEU A 117 -82.75 4.74 26.32
C LEU A 117 -82.27 3.29 26.29
N GLU A 118 -83.05 2.35 26.83
CA GLU A 118 -82.74 0.92 26.75
C GLU A 118 -82.78 0.41 25.31
N GLU A 119 -83.81 0.78 24.53
CA GLU A 119 -83.89 0.46 23.09
C GLU A 119 -82.72 1.08 22.33
N ARG A 120 -82.40 2.36 22.59
CA ARG A 120 -81.28 3.04 21.95
C ARG A 120 -79.93 2.43 22.32
N GLN A 121 -79.76 1.99 23.57
CA GLN A 121 -78.54 1.29 24.00
C GLN A 121 -78.41 -0.04 23.27
N HIS A 122 -79.48 -0.81 23.16
CA HIS A 122 -79.48 -2.08 22.44
C HIS A 122 -79.13 -1.89 20.95
N ASP A 123 -79.71 -0.87 20.30
CA ASP A 123 -79.37 -0.55 18.90
C ASP A 123 -77.88 -0.20 18.74
N LEU A 124 -77.33 0.62 19.64
CA LEU A 124 -75.92 1.00 19.62
C LEU A 124 -74.98 -0.17 19.91
N GLU A 125 -75.36 -1.09 20.79
CA GLU A 125 -74.62 -2.33 21.04
C GLU A 125 -74.65 -3.26 19.82
N GLY A 126 -75.78 -3.32 19.11
CA GLY A 126 -75.93 -4.02 17.84
C GLY A 126 -75.00 -3.45 16.77
N ASP A 127 -75.04 -2.13 16.56
CA ASP A 127 -74.15 -1.42 15.63
C ASP A 127 -72.67 -1.58 16.00
N TYR A 128 -72.34 -1.55 17.29
CA TYR A 128 -70.96 -1.75 17.75
C TYR A 128 -70.48 -3.18 17.50
N SER A 129 -71.35 -4.18 17.69
CA SER A 129 -71.01 -5.58 17.45
C SER A 129 -70.76 -5.91 15.98
N THR A 130 -71.32 -5.15 15.04
CA THR A 130 -71.10 -5.34 13.58
C THR A 130 -69.92 -4.51 13.08
N LEU A 131 -69.82 -3.24 13.51
CA LEU A 131 -68.76 -2.33 13.05
C LEU A 131 -67.37 -2.67 13.61
N LEU A 132 -67.28 -3.22 14.82
CA LEU A 132 -65.98 -3.55 15.41
C LEU A 132 -65.23 -4.64 14.61
N PRO A 133 -65.85 -5.79 14.25
CA PRO A 133 -65.24 -6.76 13.35
C PRO A 133 -64.85 -6.18 11.99
N GLU A 134 -65.71 -5.37 11.36
CA GLU A 134 -65.42 -4.75 10.06
C GLU A 134 -64.19 -3.84 10.15
N ARG A 135 -64.10 -3.02 11.21
CA ARG A 135 -62.93 -2.17 11.45
C ARG A 135 -61.66 -2.98 11.64
N ILE A 136 -61.72 -4.07 12.40
CA ILE A 136 -60.55 -4.94 12.62
C ILE A 136 -60.14 -5.61 11.31
N SER A 137 -61.10 -6.11 10.52
CA SER A 137 -60.84 -6.71 9.21
C SER A 137 -60.20 -5.71 8.25
N ALA A 138 -60.77 -4.51 8.13
CA ALA A 138 -60.24 -3.46 7.27
C ALA A 138 -58.85 -2.98 7.73
N SER A 139 -58.61 -2.89 9.04
CA SER A 139 -57.29 -2.55 9.58
C SER A 139 -56.25 -3.62 9.24
N LYS A 140 -56.63 -4.90 9.32
CA LYS A 140 -55.75 -6.01 8.98
C LYS A 140 -55.45 -6.03 7.48
N GLU A 141 -56.46 -5.89 6.62
CA GLU A 141 -56.26 -5.80 5.17
C GLU A 141 -55.34 -4.63 4.79
N HIS A 142 -55.50 -3.49 5.46
CA HIS A 142 -54.63 -2.35 5.24
C HIS A 142 -53.18 -2.60 5.73
N GLU A 143 -52.99 -3.23 6.88
CA GLU A 143 -51.66 -3.65 7.35
C GLU A 143 -51.00 -4.65 6.39
N ASP A 144 -51.75 -5.63 5.89
CA ASP A 144 -51.28 -6.62 4.92
C ASP A 144 -50.83 -5.93 3.61
N ILE A 145 -51.63 -4.96 3.09
CA ILE A 145 -51.27 -4.17 1.90
C ILE A 145 -50.01 -3.33 2.13
N ILE A 146 -49.87 -2.71 3.31
CA ILE A 146 -48.66 -1.94 3.66
C ILE A 146 -47.44 -2.86 3.71
N GLN A 147 -47.58 -4.05 4.29
CA GLN A 147 -46.50 -5.01 4.35
C GLN A 147 -46.08 -5.44 2.93
N GLU A 148 -47.03 -5.81 2.07
CA GLU A 148 -46.74 -6.18 0.68
C GLU A 148 -46.07 -5.02 -0.09
N LEU A 149 -46.54 -3.78 0.10
CA LEU A 149 -45.93 -2.61 -0.52
C LEU A 149 -44.49 -2.40 -0.04
N ASN A 150 -44.24 -2.55 1.26
CA ASN A 150 -42.89 -2.42 1.83
C ASN A 150 -41.95 -3.52 1.30
N GLU A 151 -42.42 -4.76 1.22
CA GLU A 151 -41.67 -5.87 0.63
C GLU A 151 -41.34 -5.57 -0.85
N LYS A 152 -42.31 -5.08 -1.63
CA LYS A 152 -42.10 -4.68 -3.03
C LYS A 152 -41.15 -3.49 -3.18
N MET A 153 -41.20 -2.52 -2.28
CA MET A 153 -40.27 -1.40 -2.27
C MET A 153 -38.85 -1.86 -1.93
N ALA A 154 -38.69 -2.78 -0.97
CA ALA A 154 -37.41 -3.36 -0.62
C ALA A 154 -36.84 -4.20 -1.78
N GLU A 155 -37.66 -5.02 -2.42
CA GLU A 155 -37.29 -5.80 -3.63
C GLU A 155 -36.84 -4.86 -4.75
N LYS A 156 -37.60 -3.79 -5.02
CA LYS A 156 -37.25 -2.79 -6.03
C LYS A 156 -35.93 -2.08 -5.71
N ALA A 157 -35.71 -1.71 -4.45
CA ALA A 157 -34.46 -1.08 -4.02
C ALA A 157 -33.27 -2.06 -4.18
N GLY A 158 -33.44 -3.32 -3.78
CA GLY A 158 -32.44 -4.36 -3.98
C GLY A 158 -32.10 -4.59 -5.44
N LEU A 159 -33.10 -4.71 -6.32
CA LEU A 159 -32.90 -4.82 -7.76
C LEU A 159 -32.21 -3.58 -8.35
N GLN A 160 -32.52 -2.38 -7.85
CA GLN A 160 -31.86 -1.15 -8.29
C GLN A 160 -30.38 -1.10 -7.88
N ILE A 161 -30.05 -1.60 -6.69
CA ILE A 161 -28.65 -1.74 -6.24
C ILE A 161 -27.90 -2.70 -7.16
N VAL A 162 -28.43 -3.91 -7.37
CA VAL A 162 -27.82 -4.92 -8.26
C VAL A 162 -27.69 -4.40 -9.68
N LEU A 163 -28.69 -3.66 -10.19
CA LEU A 163 -28.62 -3.05 -11.52
C LEU A 163 -27.51 -2.00 -11.62
N ASN A 164 -27.33 -1.18 -10.59
CA ASN A 164 -26.26 -0.18 -10.55
C ASN A 164 -24.88 -0.86 -10.45
N GLU A 165 -24.73 -1.85 -9.57
CA GLU A 165 -23.49 -2.63 -9.41
C GLU A 165 -23.11 -3.34 -10.71
N THR A 166 -24.06 -4.01 -11.37
CA THR A 166 -23.81 -4.68 -12.66
C THR A 166 -23.48 -3.67 -13.76
N ARG A 167 -24.13 -2.50 -13.79
CA ARG A 167 -23.78 -1.43 -14.73
C ARG A 167 -22.37 -0.90 -14.50
N ASP A 168 -21.95 -0.73 -13.25
CA ASP A 168 -20.60 -0.26 -12.92
C ASP A 168 -19.55 -1.33 -13.22
N GLN A 169 -19.84 -2.60 -12.97
CA GLN A 169 -19.02 -3.73 -13.41
C GLN A 169 -18.85 -3.74 -14.94
N VAL A 170 -19.94 -3.57 -15.71
CA VAL A 170 -19.87 -3.51 -17.17
C VAL A 170 -19.03 -2.32 -17.65
N ARG A 171 -19.14 -1.16 -16.99
CA ARG A 171 -18.29 0.01 -17.30
C ARG A 171 -16.83 -0.28 -17.03
N GLN A 172 -16.51 -0.89 -15.89
CA GLN A 172 -15.15 -1.27 -15.54
C GLN A 172 -14.58 -2.29 -16.52
N THR A 173 -15.35 -3.32 -16.90
CA THR A 173 -14.90 -4.31 -17.89
C THR A 173 -14.68 -3.67 -19.26
N ASN A 174 -15.53 -2.73 -19.67
CA ASN A 174 -15.34 -2.01 -20.93
C ASN A 174 -14.08 -1.13 -20.90
N GLN A 175 -13.81 -0.45 -19.78
CA GLN A 175 -12.57 0.30 -19.62
C GLN A 175 -11.34 -0.62 -19.70
N ASN A 176 -11.38 -1.75 -18.99
CA ASN A 176 -10.30 -2.74 -19.05
C ASN A 176 -10.09 -3.29 -20.46
N ILE A 177 -11.17 -3.47 -21.25
CA ILE A 177 -11.06 -3.89 -22.65
C ILE A 177 -10.34 -2.82 -23.47
N VAL A 178 -10.71 -1.54 -23.33
CA VAL A 178 -10.04 -0.43 -24.03
C VAL A 178 -8.57 -0.36 -23.65
N ASP A 179 -8.24 -0.43 -22.36
CA ASP A 179 -6.86 -0.40 -21.87
C ASP A 179 -6.03 -1.58 -22.42
N LEU A 180 -6.63 -2.77 -22.53
CA LEU A 180 -6.01 -3.93 -23.14
C LEU A 180 -5.84 -3.79 -24.65
N GLU A 181 -6.81 -3.20 -25.35
CA GLU A 181 -6.72 -2.92 -26.78
C GLU A 181 -5.60 -1.93 -27.09
N ASP A 182 -5.48 -0.86 -26.29
CA ASP A 182 -4.40 0.12 -26.38
C ASP A 182 -3.03 -0.54 -26.08
N GLY A 183 -2.95 -1.38 -25.04
CA GLY A 183 -1.75 -2.16 -24.74
C GLY A 183 -1.35 -3.13 -25.88
N ILE A 184 -2.33 -3.77 -26.53
CA ILE A 184 -2.09 -4.62 -27.70
C ILE A 184 -1.58 -3.79 -28.88
N LEU A 185 -2.10 -2.59 -29.09
CA LEU A 185 -1.63 -1.69 -30.15
C LEU A 185 -0.19 -1.24 -29.91
N GLN A 186 0.15 -0.82 -28.69
CA GLN A 186 1.52 -0.46 -28.32
C GLN A 186 2.49 -1.64 -28.52
N LEU A 187 2.16 -2.83 -28.03
CA LEU A 187 3.00 -4.02 -28.23
C LEU A 187 3.18 -4.39 -29.71
N LYS A 188 2.16 -4.17 -30.55
CA LYS A 188 2.30 -4.37 -31.99
C LYS A 188 3.25 -3.35 -32.62
N GLU A 189 3.19 -2.09 -32.21
CA GLU A 189 4.10 -1.04 -32.67
C GLU A 189 5.54 -1.33 -32.22
N ASP A 190 5.74 -1.69 -30.96
CA ASP A 190 7.06 -2.08 -30.42
C ASP A 190 7.63 -3.28 -31.19
N LEU A 191 6.83 -4.32 -31.43
CA LEU A 191 7.28 -5.49 -32.18
C LEU A 191 7.61 -5.15 -33.64
N ILE A 192 6.88 -4.22 -34.26
CA ILE A 192 7.23 -3.71 -35.58
C ILE A 192 8.57 -2.96 -35.51
N HIS A 193 8.75 -2.09 -34.51
CA HIS A 193 9.96 -1.30 -34.34
C HIS A 193 11.18 -2.19 -34.12
N GLU A 194 11.13 -3.10 -33.16
CA GLU A 194 12.19 -4.07 -32.85
C GLU A 194 12.53 -4.93 -34.08
N ARG A 195 11.51 -5.35 -34.85
CA ARG A 195 11.73 -6.09 -36.10
C ARG A 195 12.40 -5.23 -37.18
N THR A 196 12.12 -3.93 -37.24
CA THR A 196 12.81 -3.02 -38.17
C THR A 196 14.25 -2.76 -37.76
N GLU A 197 14.53 -2.59 -36.47
CA GLU A 197 15.88 -2.44 -35.94
C GLU A 197 16.71 -3.70 -36.18
N ALA A 198 16.18 -4.88 -35.85
CA ALA A 198 16.83 -6.15 -36.11
C ALA A 198 17.12 -6.37 -37.60
N ARG A 199 16.23 -5.91 -38.50
CA ARG A 199 16.49 -5.93 -39.96
C ARG A 199 17.61 -4.97 -40.35
N HIS A 200 17.64 -3.77 -39.77
CA HIS A 200 18.67 -2.78 -40.04
C HIS A 200 20.04 -3.27 -39.57
N GLU A 201 20.11 -3.81 -38.36
CA GLU A 201 21.33 -4.38 -37.79
C GLU A 201 21.81 -5.61 -38.57
N LYS A 202 20.90 -6.51 -38.96
CA LYS A 202 21.23 -7.62 -39.87
C LYS A 202 21.81 -7.13 -41.20
N LYS A 203 21.30 -6.03 -41.76
CA LYS A 203 21.84 -5.44 -42.99
C LYS A 203 23.25 -4.88 -42.76
N LYS A 204 23.47 -4.15 -41.66
CA LYS A 204 24.78 -3.62 -41.25
C LYS A 204 25.80 -4.74 -41.06
N LEU A 205 25.44 -5.80 -40.33
CA LEU A 205 26.29 -6.97 -40.10
C LEU A 205 26.62 -7.69 -41.41
N LYS A 206 25.64 -7.89 -42.30
CA LYS A 206 25.91 -8.46 -43.63
C LYS A 206 26.90 -7.63 -44.43
N GLN A 207 26.81 -6.31 -44.37
CA GLN A 207 27.74 -5.42 -45.05
C GLN A 207 29.15 -5.53 -44.44
N LEU A 208 29.28 -5.50 -43.11
CA LEU A 208 30.56 -5.72 -42.42
C LEU A 208 31.18 -7.08 -42.74
N VAL A 209 30.38 -8.14 -42.81
CA VAL A 209 30.84 -9.48 -43.23
C VAL A 209 31.31 -9.47 -44.68
N SER A 210 30.59 -8.80 -45.59
CA SER A 210 31.03 -8.66 -46.99
C SER A 210 32.36 -7.89 -47.10
N ASP A 211 32.49 -6.78 -46.36
CA ASP A 211 33.67 -5.93 -46.39
C ASP A 211 34.89 -6.64 -45.80
N THR A 212 34.72 -7.34 -44.67
CA THR A 212 35.79 -8.16 -44.07
C THR A 212 36.19 -9.32 -44.96
N ASN A 213 35.25 -9.96 -45.64
CA ASN A 213 35.56 -11.05 -46.57
C ASN A 213 36.30 -10.52 -47.82
N SER A 214 35.93 -9.34 -48.32
CA SER A 214 36.65 -8.65 -49.40
C SER A 214 38.08 -8.29 -48.99
N LYS A 215 38.26 -7.67 -47.81
CA LYS A 215 39.59 -7.38 -47.25
C LYS A 215 40.43 -8.64 -47.08
N THR A 216 39.83 -9.71 -46.57
CA THR A 216 40.51 -11.01 -46.41
C THR A 216 40.95 -11.58 -47.77
N LYS A 217 40.13 -11.42 -48.80
CA LYS A 217 40.48 -11.88 -50.15
C LYS A 217 41.64 -11.05 -50.74
N MET A 218 41.60 -9.73 -50.62
CA MET A 218 42.71 -8.86 -51.04
C MET A 218 44.00 -9.19 -50.29
N GLN A 219 43.94 -9.36 -48.97
CA GLN A 219 45.09 -9.75 -48.16
C GLN A 219 45.65 -11.11 -48.59
N LYS A 220 44.80 -12.09 -48.93
CA LYS A 220 45.25 -13.39 -49.45
C LYS A 220 45.96 -13.25 -50.79
N GLU A 221 45.44 -12.42 -51.69
CA GLU A 221 46.05 -12.15 -53.00
C GLU A 221 47.42 -11.47 -52.81
N GLU A 222 47.51 -10.47 -51.93
CA GLU A 222 48.75 -9.79 -51.58
C GLU A 222 49.78 -10.73 -50.93
N ASN A 223 49.35 -11.57 -49.99
CA ASN A 223 50.21 -12.60 -49.38
C ASN A 223 50.74 -13.60 -50.42
N VAL A 224 49.96 -13.96 -51.45
CA VAL A 224 50.43 -14.82 -52.54
C VAL A 224 51.50 -14.12 -53.37
N VAL A 225 51.35 -12.81 -53.63
CA VAL A 225 52.37 -12.01 -54.32
C VAL A 225 53.65 -11.94 -53.49
N MET A 226 53.55 -11.54 -52.22
CA MET A 226 54.71 -11.49 -51.31
C MET A 226 55.39 -12.86 -51.17
N LYS A 227 54.63 -13.95 -51.13
CA LYS A 227 55.21 -15.30 -51.09
C LYS A 227 56.03 -15.61 -52.34
N LYS A 228 55.54 -15.25 -53.53
CA LYS A 228 56.31 -15.41 -54.78
C LYS A 228 57.58 -14.57 -54.78
N GLU A 229 57.52 -13.34 -54.26
CA GLU A 229 58.70 -12.49 -54.11
C GLU A 229 59.72 -13.09 -53.14
N LEU A 230 59.25 -13.62 -52.01
CA LEU A 230 60.06 -14.36 -51.04
C LEU A 230 60.73 -15.58 -51.66
N ASP A 231 59.98 -16.39 -52.40
CA ASP A 231 60.50 -17.58 -53.09
C ASP A 231 61.61 -17.18 -54.08
N LEU A 232 61.42 -16.07 -54.81
CA LEU A 232 62.39 -15.56 -55.79
C LEU A 232 63.64 -14.97 -55.13
N ILE A 233 63.49 -14.32 -53.98
CA ILE A 233 64.62 -13.87 -53.15
C ILE A 233 65.36 -15.07 -52.55
N HIS A 234 64.64 -16.11 -52.11
CA HIS A 234 65.23 -17.32 -51.56
C HIS A 234 66.02 -18.09 -52.63
N GLU A 235 65.50 -18.21 -53.84
CA GLU A 235 66.22 -18.79 -54.98
C GLU A 235 67.53 -18.02 -55.25
N LYS A 236 67.48 -16.69 -55.30
CA LYS A 236 68.68 -15.84 -55.43
C LYS A 236 69.67 -16.02 -54.27
N LEU A 237 69.16 -16.19 -53.05
CA LEU A 237 70.01 -16.43 -51.88
C LEU A 237 70.75 -17.75 -52.02
N VAL A 238 70.05 -18.83 -52.38
CA VAL A 238 70.63 -20.16 -52.61
C VAL A 238 71.66 -20.12 -53.73
N ASP A 239 71.37 -19.43 -54.83
CA ASP A 239 72.33 -19.23 -55.92
C ASP A 239 73.59 -18.48 -55.46
N ASN A 240 73.41 -17.40 -54.70
CA ASN A 240 74.52 -16.63 -54.14
C ASN A 240 75.33 -17.44 -53.13
N GLU A 241 74.69 -18.24 -52.27
CA GLU A 241 75.37 -19.17 -51.37
C GLU A 241 76.17 -20.21 -52.15
N GLY A 242 75.61 -20.76 -53.23
CA GLY A 242 76.31 -21.68 -54.14
C GLY A 242 77.53 -21.03 -54.80
N GLN A 243 77.42 -19.79 -55.26
CA GLN A 243 78.55 -19.02 -55.79
C GLN A 243 79.61 -18.76 -54.71
N LEU A 244 79.19 -18.41 -53.49
CA LEU A 244 80.08 -18.12 -52.37
C LEU A 244 80.83 -19.39 -51.94
N ASP A 245 80.19 -20.54 -51.92
CA ASP A 245 80.83 -21.83 -51.69
C ASP A 245 81.80 -22.22 -52.80
N ALA A 246 81.50 -21.92 -54.06
CA ALA A 246 82.44 -22.10 -55.17
C ALA A 246 83.68 -21.20 -55.02
N VAL A 247 83.48 -19.95 -54.60
CA VAL A 247 84.58 -19.01 -54.29
C VAL A 247 85.38 -19.51 -53.08
N ARG A 248 84.74 -19.99 -52.01
CA ARG A 248 85.45 -20.57 -50.86
C ARG A 248 86.32 -21.76 -51.25
N LYS A 249 85.79 -22.66 -52.09
CA LYS A 249 86.55 -23.81 -52.61
C LYS A 249 87.75 -23.35 -53.44
N SER A 250 87.58 -22.35 -54.32
CA SER A 250 88.71 -21.83 -55.10
C SER A 250 89.74 -21.13 -54.20
N LEU A 251 89.30 -20.36 -53.19
CA LEU A 251 90.16 -19.73 -52.20
C LEU A 251 90.99 -20.78 -51.43
N GLN A 252 90.36 -21.87 -50.99
CA GLN A 252 91.05 -23.01 -50.37
C GLN A 252 92.11 -23.61 -51.29
N THR A 253 91.81 -23.82 -52.57
CA THR A 253 92.81 -24.33 -53.53
C THR A 253 93.98 -23.37 -53.74
N TYR A 254 93.73 -22.05 -53.74
CA TYR A 254 94.77 -21.04 -53.83
C TYR A 254 95.60 -20.97 -52.55
N GLU A 255 94.99 -21.11 -51.37
CA GLU A 255 95.69 -21.19 -50.09
C GLU A 255 96.59 -22.42 -50.02
N ASP A 256 96.10 -23.60 -50.45
CA ASP A 256 96.90 -24.82 -50.52
C ASP A 256 98.08 -24.65 -51.51
N SER A 257 97.84 -24.01 -52.66
CA SER A 257 98.89 -23.69 -53.63
C SER A 257 99.91 -22.71 -53.06
N LYS A 258 99.46 -21.68 -52.34
CA LYS A 258 100.32 -20.70 -51.68
C LYS A 258 101.18 -21.38 -50.61
N ALA A 259 100.60 -22.25 -49.77
CA ALA A 259 101.32 -22.98 -48.75
C ALA A 259 102.40 -23.89 -49.34
N LYS A 260 102.14 -24.52 -50.50
CA LYS A 260 103.15 -25.29 -51.25
C LYS A 260 104.30 -24.41 -51.74
N LEU A 261 103.99 -23.27 -52.36
CA LEU A 261 105.00 -22.33 -52.84
C LEU A 261 105.85 -21.75 -51.70
N GLU A 262 105.23 -21.40 -50.57
CA GLU A 262 105.96 -20.95 -49.37
C GLU A 262 106.89 -22.04 -48.80
N ALA A 263 106.48 -23.31 -48.87
CA ALA A 263 107.34 -24.43 -48.47
C ALA A 263 108.52 -24.62 -49.42
N GLU A 264 108.30 -24.51 -50.74
CA GLU A 264 109.36 -24.55 -51.76
C GLU A 264 110.34 -23.38 -51.60
N GLU A 265 109.83 -22.17 -51.35
CA GLU A 265 110.65 -20.98 -51.09
C GLU A 265 111.55 -21.18 -49.87
N ARG A 266 110.99 -21.68 -48.75
CA ARG A 266 111.78 -22.01 -47.55
C ARG A 266 112.87 -23.03 -47.84
N GLN A 267 112.54 -24.09 -48.59
CA GLN A 267 113.52 -25.12 -48.95
C GLN A 267 114.65 -24.55 -49.82
N LEU A 268 114.34 -23.70 -50.80
CA LEU A 268 115.35 -23.03 -51.64
C LEU A 268 116.20 -22.05 -50.82
N SER A 269 115.59 -21.31 -49.90
CA SER A 269 116.30 -20.40 -48.99
C SER A 269 117.28 -21.15 -48.08
N ASP A 270 116.88 -22.30 -47.54
CA ASP A 270 117.76 -23.16 -46.75
C ASP A 270 118.92 -23.73 -47.58
N GLN A 271 118.66 -24.12 -48.84
CA GLN A 271 119.72 -24.54 -49.77
C GLN A 271 120.72 -23.41 -50.05
N LEU A 272 120.22 -22.19 -50.28
CA LEU A 272 121.05 -21.01 -50.50
C LEU A 272 121.91 -20.69 -49.27
N ALA A 273 121.32 -20.70 -48.07
CA ALA A 273 122.04 -20.49 -46.82
C ALA A 273 123.16 -21.52 -46.61
N ASN A 274 122.91 -22.79 -46.95
CA ASN A 274 123.93 -23.84 -46.90
C ASN A 274 125.05 -23.60 -47.92
N LYS A 275 124.74 -23.16 -49.15
CA LYS A 275 125.73 -22.80 -50.17
C LYS A 275 126.58 -21.60 -49.73
N LEU A 276 125.97 -20.58 -49.11
CA LEU A 276 126.69 -19.44 -48.55
C LEU A 276 127.64 -19.86 -47.43
N ARG A 277 127.21 -20.72 -46.49
CA ARG A 277 128.09 -21.28 -45.44
C ARG A 277 129.27 -22.06 -46.02
N GLN A 278 129.05 -22.85 -47.08
CA GLN A 278 130.14 -23.54 -47.78
C GLN A 278 131.12 -22.55 -48.43
N ASN A 279 130.61 -21.48 -49.04
CA ASN A 279 131.45 -20.44 -49.65
C ASN A 279 132.27 -19.69 -48.60
N GLU A 280 131.69 -19.34 -47.45
CA GLU A 280 132.42 -18.75 -46.32
C GLU A 280 133.51 -19.65 -45.78
N ALA A 281 133.24 -20.96 -45.65
CA ALA A 281 134.25 -21.93 -45.22
C ALA A 281 135.43 -22.01 -46.21
N LEU A 282 135.14 -21.95 -47.52
CA LEU A 282 136.16 -21.89 -48.56
C LEU A 282 136.95 -20.58 -48.52
N ARG A 283 136.29 -19.43 -48.31
CA ARG A 283 136.96 -18.14 -48.11
C ARG A 283 137.90 -18.16 -46.91
N LYS A 284 137.47 -18.73 -45.78
CA LYS A 284 138.33 -18.89 -44.59
C LYS A 284 139.56 -19.76 -44.87
N LYS A 285 139.41 -20.85 -45.64
CA LYS A 285 140.56 -21.66 -46.11
C LYS A 285 141.50 -20.86 -47.02
N GLY A 286 140.95 -20.07 -47.95
CA GLY A 286 141.74 -19.19 -48.82
C GLY A 286 142.57 -18.17 -48.03
N VAL A 287 141.97 -17.52 -47.02
CA VAL A 287 142.67 -16.58 -46.13
C VAL A 287 143.77 -17.28 -45.31
N ALA A 288 143.55 -18.52 -44.86
CA ALA A 288 144.56 -19.28 -44.14
C ALA A 288 145.80 -19.56 -45.01
N ILE A 289 145.60 -19.92 -46.28
CA ILE A 289 146.68 -20.15 -47.25
C ILE A 289 147.46 -18.86 -47.49
N ILE A 290 146.78 -17.73 -47.69
CA ILE A 290 147.44 -16.41 -47.89
C ILE A 290 148.30 -16.04 -46.68
N ASN A 291 147.82 -16.29 -45.46
CA ASN A 291 148.59 -16.01 -44.24
C ASN A 291 149.81 -16.92 -44.09
N GLU A 292 149.74 -18.15 -44.59
CA GLU A 292 150.86 -19.10 -44.58
C GLU A 292 151.93 -18.69 -45.60
N ASP A 293 151.49 -18.28 -46.80
CA ASP A 293 152.35 -17.73 -47.85
C ASP A 293 153.06 -16.45 -47.40
N MET A 294 152.33 -15.51 -46.78
CA MET A 294 152.93 -14.30 -46.18
C MET A 294 153.99 -14.62 -45.12
N LYS A 295 153.82 -15.68 -44.32
CA LYS A 295 154.84 -16.09 -43.33
C LYS A 295 156.09 -16.64 -44.00
N LEU A 296 155.93 -17.47 -45.03
CA LEU A 296 157.02 -17.99 -45.84
C LEU A 296 157.78 -16.85 -46.53
N GLN A 297 157.07 -15.90 -47.12
CA GLN A 297 157.66 -14.74 -47.79
C GLN A 297 158.48 -13.88 -46.84
N LYS A 298 157.98 -13.65 -45.61
CA LYS A 298 158.72 -12.92 -44.57
C LYS A 298 159.98 -13.66 -44.09
N GLN A 299 159.94 -14.99 -44.02
CA GLN A 299 161.13 -15.80 -43.73
C GLN A 299 162.18 -15.70 -44.84
N TYR A 300 161.75 -15.72 -46.11
CA TYR A 300 162.64 -15.50 -47.25
C TYR A 300 163.30 -14.12 -47.19
N GLU A 301 162.54 -13.05 -46.98
CA GLU A 301 163.08 -11.68 -46.89
C GLU A 301 164.11 -11.51 -45.76
N ASP A 302 163.89 -12.14 -44.60
CA ASP A 302 164.84 -12.07 -43.48
C ASP A 302 166.14 -12.82 -43.77
N THR A 303 166.10 -13.93 -44.52
CA THR A 303 167.31 -14.65 -44.96
C THR A 303 168.10 -13.87 -46.01
N GLU A 304 167.42 -13.21 -46.95
CA GLU A 304 168.02 -12.33 -47.95
C GLU A 304 168.74 -11.14 -47.28
N ARG A 305 168.11 -10.52 -46.27
CA ARG A 305 168.69 -9.39 -45.52
C ARG A 305 169.96 -9.78 -44.74
N LEU A 306 170.05 -11.02 -44.28
CA LEU A 306 171.23 -11.59 -43.61
C LEU A 306 172.39 -11.84 -44.58
N LEU A 307 172.10 -12.28 -45.80
CA LEU A 307 173.10 -12.47 -46.86
C LEU A 307 173.65 -11.14 -47.37
N LEU A 308 172.80 -10.12 -47.56
CA LEU A 308 173.22 -8.77 -47.96
C LEU A 308 174.18 -8.10 -46.94
N LYS A 309 173.99 -8.36 -45.64
CA LYS A 309 174.89 -7.88 -44.58
C LYS A 309 176.27 -8.57 -44.59
N LYS A 310 176.36 -9.81 -45.08
CA LYS A 310 177.66 -10.49 -45.27
C LYS A 310 178.38 -9.99 -46.52
N PHE A 311 177.65 -9.70 -47.59
CA PHE A 311 178.22 -9.15 -48.84
C PHE A 311 178.90 -7.79 -48.63
N LYS A 312 178.22 -6.86 -47.94
CA LYS A 312 178.77 -5.51 -47.64
C LYS A 312 180.01 -5.50 -46.76
N LYS A 313 180.31 -6.57 -46.01
CA LYS A 313 181.56 -6.66 -45.21
C LYS A 313 182.77 -7.09 -46.05
N LEU A 314 182.56 -7.91 -47.09
CA LEU A 314 183.60 -8.32 -48.01
C LEU A 314 183.97 -7.20 -48.99
N GLU A 315 182.98 -6.41 -49.43
CA GLU A 315 183.18 -5.25 -50.33
C GLU A 315 184.09 -4.15 -49.71
N THR A 316 184.07 -4.00 -48.38
CA THR A 316 184.95 -3.06 -47.66
C THR A 316 186.39 -3.54 -47.46
N GLU A 317 186.69 -4.82 -47.69
CA GLU A 317 188.06 -5.36 -47.66
C GLU A 317 188.74 -5.27 -49.04
N THR A 318 187.98 -5.29 -50.14
CA THR A 318 188.51 -5.20 -51.52
C THR A 318 188.93 -3.77 -51.91
N GLN A 319 188.18 -2.74 -51.45
CA GLN A 319 188.47 -1.35 -51.83
C GLN A 319 189.78 -0.79 -51.21
N LYS A 320 190.32 -1.43 -50.17
CA LYS A 320 191.60 -1.04 -49.54
C LYS A 320 192.84 -1.52 -50.33
N GLU A 321 192.67 -2.40 -51.30
CA GLU A 321 193.75 -2.86 -52.21
C GLU A 321 193.77 -2.09 -53.54
N ASP A 322 192.65 -1.50 -53.99
CA ASP A 322 192.61 -0.71 -55.23
C ASP A 322 193.31 0.66 -55.11
N ASP A 323 193.39 1.23 -53.91
CA ASP A 323 194.16 2.46 -53.62
C ASP A 323 195.69 2.25 -53.70
N ARG A 324 196.16 1.04 -54.06
CA ARG A 324 197.58 0.67 -54.19
C ARG A 324 198.05 0.35 -55.61
N ASN A 325 197.22 0.54 -56.63
CA ASN A 325 197.56 0.34 -58.04
C ASN A 325 197.47 1.64 -58.87
N TYR A 326 197.86 2.77 -58.30
CA TYR A 326 199.19 3.36 -58.52
C TYR A 326 199.57 3.55 -60.01
N GLU A 327 199.46 4.81 -60.44
CA GLU A 327 200.62 5.60 -60.88
C GLU A 327 201.43 5.16 -62.13
N LEU A 328 200.94 4.26 -63.00
CA LEU A 328 201.70 3.85 -64.20
C LEU A 328 200.88 3.65 -65.48
N GLU A 329 200.22 4.68 -66.05
CA GLU A 329 200.11 4.82 -67.54
C GLU A 329 199.40 6.11 -68.00
N GLY A 330 199.97 7.25 -67.61
CA GLY A 330 200.06 8.37 -68.55
C GLY A 330 201.26 8.12 -69.46
N GLN A 331 201.07 7.45 -70.61
CA GLN A 331 201.90 7.51 -71.83
C GLN A 331 201.48 6.40 -72.81
N LYS A 332 200.38 6.64 -73.53
CA LYS A 332 200.11 6.05 -74.85
C LYS A 332 199.13 6.91 -75.66
N LEU A 333 199.41 8.22 -75.76
CA LEU A 333 199.81 8.84 -77.03
C LEU A 333 200.51 7.90 -78.05
N GLU A 334 200.34 8.20 -79.34
CA GLU A 334 201.07 7.65 -80.51
C GLU A 334 200.62 6.29 -81.06
N LEU A 335 199.44 6.29 -81.69
CA LEU A 335 199.39 6.30 -83.16
C LEU A 335 198.58 7.56 -83.54
N HIS A 336 199.24 8.61 -84.03
CA HIS A 336 199.43 8.84 -85.46
C HIS A 336 198.09 8.81 -86.21
N SER A 337 197.39 9.92 -86.43
CA SER A 337 197.95 11.22 -86.86
C SER A 337 198.96 11.04 -87.97
N ASP A 338 198.44 10.83 -89.18
CA ASP A 338 198.67 11.81 -90.24
C ASP A 338 197.29 12.38 -90.61
N LEU A 339 196.89 13.53 -90.06
CA LEU A 339 197.27 14.85 -90.60
C LEU A 339 196.98 14.88 -92.10
N GLU A 340 195.87 15.51 -92.50
CA GLU A 340 195.93 16.95 -92.71
C GLU A 340 197.28 17.34 -93.32
N GLU A 341 197.33 17.39 -94.64
CA GLU A 341 197.55 18.70 -95.21
C GLU A 341 197.44 18.65 -96.71
N LYS A 342 196.77 19.68 -97.20
CA LYS A 342 196.95 20.28 -98.53
C LYS A 342 196.18 19.56 -99.62
N MET A 343 195.01 20.10 -99.90
CA MET A 343 194.89 21.25 -100.79
C MET A 343 195.37 20.92 -102.19
N LEU A 344 194.42 21.25 -103.06
CA LEU A 344 194.60 21.88 -104.35
C LEU A 344 194.38 20.95 -105.53
N GLN A 345 193.64 21.54 -106.45
CA GLN A 345 193.58 21.28 -107.88
C GLN A 345 192.54 20.27 -108.35
N ARG A 346 191.46 20.91 -108.82
CA ARG A 346 191.09 20.96 -110.24
C ARG A 346 190.60 19.67 -110.86
N GLN A 347 189.41 19.83 -111.44
CA GLN A 347 189.04 19.35 -112.78
C GLN A 347 188.80 17.83 -112.83
N GLU A 348 187.75 17.33 -113.46
CA GLU A 348 187.05 17.68 -114.71
C GLU A 348 185.79 16.76 -114.75
N ASP A 349 184.65 16.99 -115.40
CA ASP A 349 184.24 17.59 -116.69
C ASP A 349 182.73 17.98 -116.56
N PHE A 350 182.09 18.95 -117.22
CA PHE A 350 182.13 19.60 -118.55
C PHE A 350 181.39 18.85 -119.69
N GLU A 351 180.44 19.58 -120.31
CA GLU A 351 179.72 19.36 -121.59
C GLU A 351 178.61 18.27 -121.62
N GLU A 352 177.40 18.45 -122.19
CA GLU A 352 177.01 19.22 -123.38
C GLU A 352 175.45 19.31 -123.52
N VAL A 353 174.95 20.40 -124.15
CA VAL A 353 173.62 20.62 -124.82
C VAL A 353 172.40 21.03 -123.95
N LYS A 354 171.94 22.29 -123.91
CA LYS A 354 171.24 23.16 -124.92
C LYS A 354 169.71 22.96 -125.06
N ALA A 355 169.00 24.05 -124.74
CA ALA A 355 167.99 24.75 -125.57
C ALA A 355 166.49 24.38 -125.57
N LEU A 356 165.71 25.40 -125.17
CA LEU A 356 164.47 25.95 -125.80
C LEU A 356 163.05 25.48 -125.39
N ASP A 357 162.21 26.54 -125.29
CA ASP A 357 160.75 26.70 -125.48
C ASP A 357 159.76 26.32 -124.36
N GLY A 358 158.81 27.17 -123.95
CA GLY A 358 158.29 28.41 -124.55
C GLY A 358 156.76 28.34 -124.74
N ALA A 359 156.00 29.15 -123.98
CA ALA A 359 154.73 29.77 -124.39
C ALA A 359 153.45 28.93 -124.70
N LEU A 360 153.07 27.83 -123.99
CA LEU A 360 151.76 27.18 -124.28
C LEU A 360 150.94 26.48 -123.15
N GLN A 361 151.15 26.71 -121.84
CA GLN A 361 150.36 25.96 -120.82
C GLN A 361 149.59 26.76 -119.77
N ASP A 362 149.51 28.09 -119.90
CA ASP A 362 148.66 28.91 -119.03
C ASP A 362 147.14 28.71 -119.27
N GLN A 363 146.73 27.99 -120.33
CA GLN A 363 145.32 27.65 -120.59
C GLN A 363 144.82 26.36 -119.88
N LYS A 364 145.67 25.58 -119.20
CA LYS A 364 145.22 24.36 -118.50
C LYS A 364 144.73 24.59 -117.07
N ARG A 365 145.00 25.77 -116.47
CA ARG A 365 144.64 26.06 -115.07
C ARG A 365 143.18 26.47 -114.86
N GLU A 366 142.46 26.84 -115.92
CA GLU A 366 141.10 27.37 -115.82
C GLU A 366 140.02 26.27 -115.73
N LEU A 367 140.33 25.03 -116.11
CA LEU A 367 139.35 23.93 -116.12
C LEU A 367 139.13 23.29 -114.72
N GLY A 368 140.09 23.40 -113.81
CA GLY A 368 140.02 22.78 -112.47
C GLY A 368 139.05 23.47 -111.51
N ILE A 369 138.82 24.77 -111.69
CA ILE A 369 138.02 25.59 -110.75
C ILE A 369 136.51 25.41 -110.99
N LYS A 370 136.08 24.94 -112.17
CA LYS A 370 134.65 24.68 -112.46
C LYS A 370 134.14 23.33 -111.93
N ALA A 371 135.01 22.36 -111.66
CA ALA A 371 134.61 21.03 -111.16
C ALA A 371 134.26 21.04 -109.65
N GLU A 372 134.90 21.92 -108.86
CA GLU A 372 134.73 21.99 -107.41
C GLU A 372 133.41 22.66 -106.98
N LEU A 373 132.86 23.55 -107.80
CA LEU A 373 131.62 24.26 -107.51
C LEU A 373 130.36 23.40 -107.72
N VAL A 374 130.41 22.42 -108.65
CA VAL A 374 129.30 21.50 -108.92
C VAL A 374 129.16 20.46 -107.79
N GLY A 375 130.27 20.02 -107.19
CA GLY A 375 130.25 19.08 -106.06
C GLY A 375 129.62 19.65 -104.78
N LYS A 376 129.80 20.95 -104.50
CA LYS A 376 129.18 21.61 -103.34
C LYS A 376 127.66 21.75 -103.45
N MET A 377 127.14 22.14 -104.62
CA MET A 377 125.69 22.26 -104.82
C MET A 377 124.96 20.91 -104.82
N GLN A 378 125.64 19.82 -105.20
CA GLN A 378 125.06 18.47 -105.18
C GLN A 378 124.89 17.93 -103.74
N ALA A 379 125.84 18.22 -102.84
CA ALA A 379 125.78 17.81 -101.45
C ALA A 379 124.71 18.60 -100.65
N GLU A 380 124.60 19.90 -100.91
CA GLU A 380 123.61 20.77 -100.25
C GLU A 380 122.16 20.43 -100.64
N ASN A 381 121.94 19.95 -101.87
CA ASN A 381 120.62 19.46 -102.31
C ASN A 381 120.21 18.12 -101.69
N VAL A 382 121.17 17.25 -101.33
CA VAL A 382 120.87 15.98 -100.65
C VAL A 382 120.55 16.21 -99.17
N GLU A 383 121.30 17.08 -98.49
CA GLU A 383 120.98 17.48 -97.10
C GLU A 383 119.61 18.19 -96.99
N MET A 384 119.24 19.02 -97.96
CA MET A 384 117.90 19.62 -97.99
C MET A 384 116.78 18.59 -98.22
N ALA A 385 117.02 17.54 -99.01
CA ALA A 385 116.04 16.47 -99.21
C ALA A 385 115.84 15.63 -97.95
N ASP A 386 116.93 15.25 -97.27
CA ASP A 386 116.89 14.46 -96.03
C ASP A 386 116.22 15.24 -94.88
N THR A 387 116.46 16.55 -94.80
CA THR A 387 115.79 17.42 -93.80
C THR A 387 114.31 17.63 -94.12
N MET A 388 113.91 17.69 -95.39
CA MET A 388 112.49 17.72 -95.78
C MET A 388 111.77 16.41 -95.45
N GLU A 389 112.42 15.26 -95.63
CA GLU A 389 111.84 13.95 -95.34
C GLU A 389 111.70 13.73 -93.81
N SER A 390 112.73 14.06 -93.03
CA SER A 390 112.67 14.03 -91.56
C SER A 390 111.60 14.97 -90.99
N LEU A 391 111.43 16.15 -91.58
CA LEU A 391 110.37 17.09 -91.18
C LEU A 391 108.97 16.57 -91.55
N ALA A 392 108.81 15.90 -92.69
CA ALA A 392 107.55 15.29 -93.10
C ALA A 392 107.15 14.11 -92.19
N GLU A 393 108.10 13.25 -91.80
CA GLU A 393 107.86 12.16 -90.85
C GLU A 393 107.52 12.68 -89.44
N SER A 394 108.24 13.70 -88.97
CA SER A 394 107.94 14.39 -87.70
C SER A 394 106.54 14.99 -87.72
N HIS A 395 106.16 15.69 -88.79
CA HIS A 395 104.82 16.26 -88.92
C HIS A 395 103.71 15.19 -88.95
N LYS A 396 103.97 14.04 -89.57
CA LYS A 396 103.05 12.89 -89.58
C LYS A 396 102.88 12.28 -88.17
N ALA A 397 103.96 12.18 -87.41
CA ALA A 397 103.92 11.71 -86.01
C ALA A 397 103.13 12.68 -85.11
N VAL A 398 103.34 13.99 -85.27
CA VAL A 398 102.59 15.02 -84.54
C VAL A 398 101.10 14.99 -84.89
N LEU A 399 100.74 14.85 -86.18
CA LEU A 399 99.34 14.71 -86.59
C LEU A 399 98.69 13.44 -86.04
N ALA A 400 99.41 12.32 -85.97
CA ALA A 400 98.90 11.10 -85.35
C ALA A 400 98.63 11.27 -83.84
N GLN A 401 99.55 11.93 -83.13
CA GLN A 401 99.41 12.21 -81.69
C GLN A 401 98.26 13.19 -81.39
N LEU A 402 98.12 14.25 -82.20
CA LEU A 402 97.00 15.19 -82.08
C LEU A 402 95.66 14.52 -82.38
N ASN A 403 95.58 13.65 -83.40
CA ASN A 403 94.37 12.90 -83.68
C ASN A 403 94.00 11.92 -82.54
N GLN A 404 94.98 11.27 -81.92
CA GLN A 404 94.76 10.43 -80.76
C GLN A 404 94.20 11.25 -79.57
N GLN A 405 94.78 12.43 -79.29
CA GLN A 405 94.27 13.31 -78.23
C GLN A 405 92.85 13.82 -78.51
N ILE A 406 92.53 14.14 -79.77
CA ILE A 406 91.17 14.52 -80.16
C ILE A 406 90.17 13.40 -79.86
N GLU A 407 90.54 12.15 -80.12
CA GLU A 407 89.66 11.02 -79.89
C GLU A 407 89.51 10.68 -78.40
N GLU A 408 90.58 10.81 -77.62
CA GLU A 408 90.53 10.71 -76.15
C GLU A 408 89.61 11.79 -75.54
N PHE A 409 89.69 13.03 -76.01
CA PHE A 409 88.77 14.09 -75.57
C PHE A 409 87.32 13.86 -75.98
N ARG A 410 87.07 13.26 -77.16
CA ARG A 410 85.72 12.87 -77.57
C ARG A 410 85.17 11.76 -76.68
N GLU A 411 85.98 10.78 -76.30
CA GLU A 411 85.57 9.72 -75.40
C GLU A 411 85.28 10.25 -73.98
N GLN A 412 86.13 11.14 -73.46
CA GLN A 412 85.91 11.83 -72.18
C GLN A 412 84.62 12.66 -72.20
N LEU A 413 84.39 13.44 -73.26
CA LEU A 413 83.16 14.22 -73.41
C LEU A 413 81.91 13.33 -73.44
N ASN A 414 81.99 12.15 -74.07
CA ASN A 414 80.89 11.19 -74.08
C ASN A 414 80.65 10.53 -72.71
N LYS A 415 81.72 10.27 -71.93
CA LYS A 415 81.60 9.80 -70.54
C LYS A 415 80.95 10.86 -69.66
N GLU A 416 81.42 12.11 -69.72
CA GLU A 416 80.81 13.22 -68.97
C GLU A 416 79.34 13.45 -69.34
N ARG A 417 78.98 13.32 -70.63
CA ARG A 417 77.57 13.42 -71.06
C ARG A 417 76.70 12.33 -70.47
N LYS A 418 77.19 11.08 -70.43
CA LYS A 418 76.48 9.95 -69.80
C LYS A 418 76.36 10.14 -68.28
N GLU A 419 77.43 10.57 -67.61
CA GLU A 419 77.42 10.84 -66.19
C GLU A 419 76.46 11.98 -65.84
N ARG A 420 76.46 13.07 -66.60
CA ARG A 420 75.51 14.18 -66.42
C ARG A 420 74.06 13.71 -66.57
N MET A 421 73.78 12.85 -67.55
CA MET A 421 72.45 12.26 -67.74
C MET A 421 72.05 11.39 -66.53
N ASN A 422 72.96 10.56 -66.02
CA ASN A 422 72.72 9.73 -64.84
C ASN A 422 72.48 10.58 -63.59
N VAL A 423 73.29 11.60 -63.34
CA VAL A 423 73.12 12.53 -62.21
C VAL A 423 71.79 13.28 -62.33
N GLN A 424 71.40 13.70 -63.54
CA GLN A 424 70.11 14.35 -63.76
C GLN A 424 68.93 13.40 -63.50
N ASN A 425 69.03 12.13 -63.90
CA ASN A 425 68.02 11.13 -63.60
C ASN A 425 67.93 10.83 -62.10
N GLN A 426 69.07 10.71 -61.41
CA GLN A 426 69.11 10.57 -59.95
C GLN A 426 68.48 11.77 -59.25
N LYS A 427 68.80 13.00 -59.69
CA LYS A 427 68.19 14.23 -59.18
C LYS A 427 66.67 14.21 -59.37
N ASN A 428 66.18 13.83 -60.55
CA ASN A 428 64.74 13.78 -60.83
C ASN A 428 64.03 12.73 -59.96
N ASN A 429 64.64 11.55 -59.77
CA ASN A 429 64.10 10.51 -58.90
C ASN A 429 64.03 10.99 -57.45
N VAL A 430 65.12 11.56 -56.92
CA VAL A 430 65.14 12.11 -55.55
C VAL A 430 64.12 13.24 -55.39
N SER A 431 63.95 14.12 -56.38
CA SER A 431 62.91 15.14 -56.34
C SER A 431 61.51 14.54 -56.27
N LYS A 432 61.25 13.47 -57.02
CA LYS A 432 59.97 12.75 -56.98
C LYS A 432 59.73 12.11 -55.62
N ASP A 433 60.73 11.42 -55.06
CA ASP A 433 60.64 10.79 -53.73
C ASP A 433 60.39 11.83 -52.63
N ILE A 434 60.99 13.03 -52.74
CA ILE A 434 60.74 14.14 -51.81
C ILE A 434 59.30 14.65 -51.93
N GLU A 435 58.75 14.76 -53.13
CA GLU A 435 57.35 15.17 -53.33
C GLU A 435 56.38 14.13 -52.80
N GLU A 436 56.64 12.85 -53.04
CA GLU A 436 55.84 11.73 -52.53
C GLU A 436 55.85 11.72 -50.99
N MET A 437 57.04 11.80 -50.36
CA MET A 437 57.14 11.91 -48.91
C MET A 437 56.44 13.15 -48.34
N LYS A 438 56.46 14.30 -49.03
CA LYS A 438 55.71 15.48 -48.61
C LYS A 438 54.20 15.23 -48.66
N MET A 439 53.72 14.54 -49.68
CA MET A 439 52.31 14.23 -49.87
C MET A 439 51.84 13.22 -48.81
N ASP A 440 52.63 12.19 -48.54
CA ASP A 440 52.38 11.20 -47.50
C ASP A 440 52.39 11.84 -46.11
N ASN A 441 53.36 12.71 -45.83
CA ASN A 441 53.41 13.42 -44.55
C ASN A 441 52.23 14.39 -44.39
N HIS A 442 51.80 15.06 -45.47
CA HIS A 442 50.63 15.92 -45.44
C HIS A 442 49.34 15.12 -45.19
N THR A 443 49.16 13.99 -45.87
CA THR A 443 48.00 13.12 -45.64
C THR A 443 48.01 12.52 -44.24
N PHE A 444 49.16 12.08 -43.73
CA PHE A 444 49.31 11.63 -42.34
C PHE A 444 48.93 12.72 -41.33
N LEU A 445 49.45 13.95 -41.48
CA LEU A 445 49.12 15.06 -40.60
C LEU A 445 47.64 15.42 -40.64
N THR A 446 47.01 15.41 -41.82
CA THR A 446 45.57 15.64 -41.94
C THR A 446 44.78 14.54 -41.22
N GLN A 447 45.12 13.27 -41.45
CA GLN A 447 44.47 12.13 -40.77
C GLN A 447 44.62 12.20 -39.25
N MET A 448 45.83 12.47 -38.76
CA MET A 448 46.12 12.62 -37.33
C MET A 448 45.33 13.78 -36.72
N ASN A 449 45.26 14.93 -37.40
CA ASN A 449 44.47 16.06 -36.94
C ASN A 449 42.97 15.74 -36.89
N THR A 450 42.42 15.04 -37.89
CA THR A 450 41.03 14.58 -37.83
C THR A 450 40.79 13.62 -36.67
N GLN A 451 41.67 12.64 -36.43
CA GLN A 451 41.55 11.74 -35.28
C GLN A 451 41.62 12.47 -33.93
N ILE A 452 42.50 13.48 -33.81
CA ILE A 452 42.58 14.31 -32.60
C ILE A 452 41.29 15.11 -32.42
N GLN A 453 40.72 15.65 -33.50
CA GLN A 453 39.48 16.41 -33.44
C GLN A 453 38.29 15.51 -33.04
N ASP A 454 38.16 14.34 -33.66
CA ASP A 454 37.13 13.35 -33.36
C ASP A 454 37.26 12.86 -31.91
N GLY A 455 38.48 12.58 -31.46
CA GLY A 455 38.77 12.19 -30.08
C GLY A 455 38.40 13.29 -29.07
N LYS A 456 38.59 14.57 -29.41
CA LYS A 456 38.15 15.69 -28.56
C LYS A 456 36.62 15.79 -28.48
N VAL A 457 35.93 15.57 -29.60
CA VAL A 457 34.45 15.58 -29.63
C VAL A 457 33.91 14.43 -28.77
N GLN A 458 34.42 13.21 -28.97
CA GLN A 458 34.04 12.05 -28.16
C GLN A 458 34.34 12.25 -26.67
N HIS A 459 35.50 12.82 -26.33
CA HIS A 459 35.82 13.14 -24.95
C HIS A 459 34.82 14.15 -24.35
N LEU A 460 34.41 15.16 -25.11
CA LEU A 460 33.42 16.14 -24.66
C LEU A 460 32.04 15.49 -24.45
N GLU A 461 31.61 14.63 -25.38
CA GLU A 461 30.36 13.87 -25.30
C GLU A 461 30.35 12.98 -24.05
N LEU A 462 31.40 12.18 -23.86
CA LEU A 462 31.54 11.31 -22.68
C LEU A 462 31.61 12.11 -21.38
N THR A 463 32.23 13.29 -21.39
CA THR A 463 32.26 14.17 -20.21
C THR A 463 30.85 14.67 -19.89
N ASN A 464 30.09 15.11 -20.90
CA ASN A 464 28.72 15.58 -20.71
C ASN A 464 27.80 14.45 -20.24
N GLU A 465 27.90 13.26 -20.84
CA GLU A 465 27.15 12.07 -20.42
C GLU A 465 27.49 11.70 -18.97
N GLY A 466 28.78 11.69 -18.62
CA GLY A 466 29.23 11.47 -17.25
C GLY A 466 28.66 12.50 -16.26
N THR A 467 28.57 13.78 -16.64
CA THR A 467 27.92 14.80 -15.78
C THR A 467 26.41 14.61 -15.66
N SER A 468 25.72 14.14 -16.72
CA SER A 468 24.29 13.85 -16.67
C SER A 468 24.01 12.66 -15.76
N LEU A 469 24.74 11.57 -15.95
CA LEU A 469 24.63 10.36 -15.13
C LEU A 469 24.94 10.65 -13.66
N GLN A 470 25.93 11.50 -13.37
CA GLN A 470 26.23 11.89 -11.99
C GLN A 470 25.11 12.73 -11.36
N LYS A 471 24.35 13.48 -12.17
CA LYS A 471 23.19 14.23 -11.70
C LYS A 471 22.01 13.29 -11.44
N GLU A 472 21.74 12.37 -12.35
CA GLU A 472 20.71 11.33 -12.21
C GLU A 472 20.97 10.46 -10.98
N LEU A 473 22.19 9.99 -10.77
CA LEU A 473 22.55 9.22 -9.58
C LEU A 473 22.28 9.98 -8.27
N LYS A 474 22.49 11.29 -8.24
CA LYS A 474 22.17 12.12 -7.05
C LYS A 474 20.67 12.32 -6.85
N GLU A 475 19.90 12.30 -7.93
CA GLU A 475 18.43 12.36 -7.88
C GLU A 475 17.88 11.01 -7.37
N ASP A 476 18.39 9.90 -7.91
CA ASP A 476 18.06 8.54 -7.45
C ASP A 476 18.45 8.32 -5.98
N GLU A 477 19.65 8.74 -5.55
CA GLU A 477 20.07 8.65 -4.15
C GLU A 477 19.10 9.38 -3.21
N LYS A 478 18.59 10.54 -3.62
CA LYS A 478 17.58 11.27 -2.83
C LYS A 478 16.27 10.52 -2.78
N GLU A 479 15.80 10.01 -3.91
CA GLU A 479 14.56 9.23 -3.97
C GLU A 479 14.64 7.97 -3.09
N ILE A 480 15.78 7.28 -3.10
CA ILE A 480 16.06 6.15 -2.20
C ILE A 480 15.96 6.59 -0.75
N THR A 481 16.60 7.70 -0.35
CA THR A 481 16.52 8.18 1.04
C THR A 481 15.10 8.57 1.46
N ASP A 482 14.32 9.16 0.55
CA ASP A 482 12.92 9.52 0.81
C ASP A 482 12.04 8.26 0.95
N LEU A 483 12.25 7.26 0.10
CA LEU A 483 11.56 5.97 0.18
C LEU A 483 11.94 5.19 1.45
N GLU A 484 13.21 5.17 1.84
CA GLU A 484 13.66 4.58 3.11
C GLU A 484 13.00 5.27 4.31
N GLY A 485 12.90 6.61 4.28
CA GLY A 485 12.21 7.40 5.30
C GLY A 485 10.71 7.11 5.38
N ASN A 486 10.06 6.89 4.23
CA ASN A 486 8.64 6.51 4.19
C ASN A 486 8.42 5.07 4.67
N LEU A 487 9.33 4.15 4.33
CA LEU A 487 9.28 2.77 4.78
C LEU A 487 9.42 2.66 6.29
N THR A 488 10.36 3.40 6.88
CA THR A 488 10.53 3.45 8.35
C THR A 488 9.29 4.01 9.04
N LYS A 489 8.70 5.11 8.54
CA LYS A 489 7.43 5.62 9.08
C LYS A 489 6.30 4.59 8.99
N ALA A 490 6.16 3.92 7.85
CA ALA A 490 5.14 2.90 7.69
C ALA A 490 5.36 1.71 8.65
N GLN A 491 6.62 1.30 8.85
CA GLN A 491 6.97 0.26 9.83
C GLN A 491 6.58 0.69 11.26
N ASP A 492 6.88 1.92 11.65
CA ASP A 492 6.50 2.46 12.96
C ASP A 492 4.97 2.50 13.13
N ASP A 493 4.23 2.93 12.11
CA ASP A 493 2.77 2.96 12.13
C ASP A 493 2.16 1.55 12.26
N TYR A 494 2.69 0.58 11.52
CA TYR A 494 2.26 -0.82 11.63
C TYR A 494 2.58 -1.40 13.00
N GLN A 495 3.76 -1.10 13.55
CA GLN A 495 4.16 -1.55 14.88
C GLN A 495 3.23 -0.96 15.95
N ASN A 496 2.94 0.34 15.87
CA ASN A 496 1.98 1.01 16.75
C ASN A 496 0.58 0.39 16.66
N MET A 497 0.09 0.10 15.45
CA MET A 497 -1.20 -0.56 15.24
C MET A 497 -1.19 -1.98 15.83
N PHE A 498 -0.13 -2.73 15.63
CA PHE A 498 0.04 -4.08 16.15
C PHE A 498 0.00 -4.08 17.69
N ASP A 499 0.75 -3.20 18.34
CA ASP A 499 0.79 -3.09 19.79
C ASP A 499 -0.57 -2.65 20.37
N ALA A 500 -1.27 -1.73 19.70
CA ALA A 500 -2.63 -1.33 20.08
C ALA A 500 -3.64 -2.50 19.97
N MET A 501 -3.56 -3.30 18.91
CA MET A 501 -4.42 -4.48 18.74
C MET A 501 -4.10 -5.55 19.77
N LYS A 502 -2.81 -5.82 20.02
CA LYS A 502 -2.36 -6.75 21.05
C LYS A 502 -2.89 -6.37 22.43
N TYR A 503 -2.87 -5.08 22.76
CA TYR A 503 -3.47 -4.58 24.00
C TYR A 503 -4.98 -4.82 24.07
N LYS A 504 -5.72 -4.57 22.98
CA LYS A 504 -7.16 -4.83 22.92
C LYS A 504 -7.50 -6.31 23.11
N VAL A 505 -6.73 -7.20 22.47
CA VAL A 505 -6.89 -8.65 22.62
C VAL A 505 -6.70 -9.05 24.08
N ALA A 506 -5.60 -8.63 24.71
CA ALA A 506 -5.34 -8.93 26.12
C ALA A 506 -6.45 -8.42 27.04
N ARG A 507 -7.00 -7.24 26.76
CA ARG A 507 -8.14 -6.69 27.50
C ARG A 507 -9.40 -7.55 27.34
N TYR A 508 -9.74 -7.97 26.12
CA TYR A 508 -10.91 -8.81 25.89
C TYR A 508 -10.76 -10.20 26.51
N GLU A 509 -9.56 -10.79 26.46
CA GLU A 509 -9.27 -12.04 27.17
C GLU A 509 -9.50 -11.91 28.67
N GLN A 510 -9.09 -10.78 29.27
CA GLN A 510 -9.37 -10.50 30.68
C GLN A 510 -10.88 -10.35 30.96
N GLU A 511 -11.60 -9.58 30.14
CA GLU A 511 -13.06 -9.38 30.28
C GLU A 511 -13.82 -10.71 30.16
N ILE A 512 -13.41 -11.60 29.24
CA ILE A 512 -13.97 -12.95 29.10
C ILE A 512 -13.71 -13.76 30.38
N ALA A 513 -12.49 -13.78 30.89
CA ALA A 513 -12.15 -14.52 32.10
C ALA A 513 -12.89 -14.02 33.36
N GLU A 514 -13.24 -12.73 33.42
CA GLU A 514 -14.09 -12.16 34.46
C GLU A 514 -15.55 -12.58 34.30
N MET A 515 -16.08 -12.57 33.07
CA MET A 515 -17.44 -13.04 32.80
C MET A 515 -17.61 -14.54 33.06
N GLU A 516 -16.64 -15.36 32.68
CA GLU A 516 -16.64 -16.80 32.96
C GLU A 516 -16.69 -17.07 34.46
N ARG A 517 -15.90 -16.33 35.27
CA ARG A 517 -15.98 -16.39 36.73
C ARG A 517 -17.36 -16.00 37.25
N ALA A 518 -17.94 -14.91 36.75
CA ALA A 518 -19.27 -14.48 37.15
C ALA A 518 -20.37 -15.52 36.80
N ILE A 519 -20.23 -16.24 35.68
CA ILE A 519 -21.13 -17.33 35.31
C ILE A 519 -21.01 -18.48 36.31
N ILE A 520 -19.79 -18.88 36.68
CA ILE A 520 -19.54 -19.93 37.67
C ILE A 520 -20.16 -19.54 39.01
N ASP A 521 -19.94 -18.32 39.49
CA ASP A 521 -20.50 -17.83 40.75
C ASP A 521 -22.03 -17.85 40.73
N ARG A 522 -22.65 -17.36 39.65
CA ARG A 522 -24.12 -17.42 39.50
C ARG A 522 -24.65 -18.84 39.42
N LYS A 523 -23.92 -19.75 38.79
CA LYS A 523 -24.31 -21.17 38.72
C LYS A 523 -24.28 -21.80 40.11
N ASN A 524 -23.24 -21.52 40.90
CA ASN A 524 -23.15 -21.97 42.29
C ASN A 524 -24.30 -21.38 43.14
N ASP A 525 -24.63 -20.09 42.98
CA ASP A 525 -25.77 -19.45 43.66
C ASP A 525 -27.11 -20.13 43.32
N ILE A 526 -27.29 -20.54 42.06
CA ILE A 526 -28.50 -21.27 41.62
C ILE A 526 -28.51 -22.66 42.24
N GLU A 527 -27.39 -23.38 42.20
CA GLU A 527 -27.25 -24.72 42.81
C GLU A 527 -27.53 -24.67 44.32
N GLU A 528 -27.07 -23.64 45.04
CA GLU A 528 -27.35 -23.45 46.46
C GLU A 528 -28.83 -23.17 46.75
N LYS A 529 -29.52 -22.40 45.89
CA LYS A 529 -30.93 -22.03 46.09
C LYS A 529 -31.93 -23.09 45.62
N THR A 530 -31.54 -23.97 44.70
CA THR A 530 -32.42 -24.99 44.10
C THR A 530 -33.09 -25.91 45.14
N PRO A 531 -32.38 -26.44 46.16
CA PRO A 531 -32.99 -27.28 47.20
C PRO A 531 -34.13 -26.59 47.96
N ALA A 532 -34.00 -25.29 48.25
CA ALA A 532 -35.03 -24.53 48.94
C ALA A 532 -36.32 -24.40 48.11
N TYR A 533 -36.20 -24.30 46.77
CA TYR A 533 -37.34 -24.30 45.87
C TYR A 533 -37.99 -25.68 45.75
N GLU A 534 -37.20 -26.76 45.70
CA GLU A 534 -37.73 -28.14 45.71
C GLU A 534 -38.52 -28.44 47.00
N ASP A 535 -38.01 -27.99 48.15
CA ASP A 535 -38.71 -28.14 49.43
C ASP A 535 -40.00 -27.31 49.48
N LEU A 536 -40.00 -26.11 48.89
CA LEU A 536 -41.19 -25.26 48.77
C LEU A 536 -42.23 -25.89 47.83
N GLU A 537 -41.80 -26.48 46.72
CA GLU A 537 -42.68 -27.17 45.77
C GLU A 537 -43.33 -28.40 46.41
N LYS A 538 -42.56 -29.22 47.13
CA LYS A 538 -43.10 -30.32 47.95
C LYS A 538 -44.09 -29.82 49.00
N PHE A 539 -43.82 -28.68 49.64
CA PHE A 539 -44.75 -28.08 50.60
C PHE A 539 -46.06 -27.66 49.92
N PHE A 540 -46.01 -27.01 48.75
CA PHE A 540 -47.19 -26.64 47.98
C PHE A 540 -47.98 -27.86 47.50
N GLU A 541 -47.30 -28.90 47.04
CA GLU A 541 -47.93 -30.15 46.58
C GLU A 541 -48.65 -30.85 47.74
N ASN A 542 -48.00 -30.95 48.91
CA ASN A 542 -48.63 -31.47 50.13
C ASN A 542 -49.85 -30.64 50.55
N ARG A 543 -49.75 -29.31 50.53
CA ARG A 543 -50.85 -28.39 50.87
C ARG A 543 -52.03 -28.53 49.91
N THR A 544 -51.74 -28.71 48.63
CA THR A 544 -52.76 -28.92 47.58
C THR A 544 -53.46 -30.26 47.78
N ASN A 545 -52.69 -31.31 48.08
CA ASN A 545 -53.23 -32.63 48.41
C ASN A 545 -54.13 -32.59 49.66
N GLU A 546 -53.72 -31.90 50.73
CA GLU A 546 -54.55 -31.67 51.92
C GLU A 546 -55.86 -30.96 51.57
N TYR A 547 -55.79 -29.90 50.76
CA TYR A 547 -56.95 -29.15 50.30
C TYR A 547 -57.91 -30.03 49.49
N ASP A 548 -57.41 -30.86 48.58
CA ASP A 548 -58.23 -31.76 47.77
C ASP A 548 -58.87 -32.89 48.58
N VAL A 549 -58.20 -33.38 49.62
CA VAL A 549 -58.80 -34.31 50.59
C VAL A 549 -59.95 -33.62 51.34
N LEU A 550 -59.75 -32.38 51.80
CA LEU A 550 -60.77 -31.60 52.48
C LEU A 550 -61.97 -31.32 51.56
N LYS A 551 -61.72 -30.93 50.31
CA LYS A 551 -62.74 -30.69 49.28
C LYS A 551 -63.58 -31.94 49.01
N ARG A 552 -62.94 -33.12 48.90
CA ARG A 552 -63.63 -34.41 48.78
C ARG A 552 -64.47 -34.75 50.02
N SER A 553 -63.97 -34.45 51.22
CA SER A 553 -64.72 -34.64 52.48
C SER A 553 -65.97 -33.75 52.53
N ILE A 554 -65.84 -32.46 52.16
CA ILE A 554 -66.96 -31.52 52.09
C ILE A 554 -68.02 -31.98 51.08
N ALA A 555 -67.59 -32.50 49.91
CA ALA A 555 -68.51 -33.05 48.92
C ALA A 555 -69.30 -34.25 49.48
N LYS A 556 -68.64 -35.18 50.18
CA LYS A 556 -69.30 -36.31 50.86
C LYS A 556 -70.29 -35.83 51.92
N MET A 557 -69.94 -34.81 52.71
CA MET A 557 -70.82 -34.23 53.72
C MET A 557 -72.04 -33.54 53.10
N ARG A 558 -71.88 -32.82 51.97
CA ARG A 558 -73.00 -32.25 51.21
C ARG A 558 -73.93 -33.34 50.65
N GLN A 559 -73.37 -34.42 50.11
CA GLN A 559 -74.17 -35.55 49.62
C GLN A 559 -74.97 -36.19 50.77
N LYS A 560 -74.35 -36.40 51.94
CA LYS A 560 -75.03 -36.95 53.12
C LYS A 560 -76.12 -36.03 53.66
N LYS A 561 -75.89 -34.71 53.63
CA LYS A 561 -76.91 -33.71 53.95
C LYS A 561 -78.11 -33.80 52.99
N SER A 562 -77.87 -33.84 51.68
CA SER A 562 -78.93 -33.99 50.68
C SER A 562 -79.73 -35.29 50.85
N GLN A 563 -79.06 -36.41 51.14
CA GLN A 563 -79.74 -37.68 51.44
C GLN A 563 -80.62 -37.61 52.69
N LEU A 564 -80.18 -36.90 53.73
CA LEU A 564 -80.97 -36.68 54.95
C LEU A 564 -82.16 -35.77 54.69
N GLU A 565 -81.99 -34.70 53.92
CA GLU A 565 -83.08 -33.81 53.50
C GLU A 565 -84.15 -34.57 52.70
N ASP A 566 -83.75 -35.43 51.76
CA ASP A 566 -84.66 -36.30 51.01
C ASP A 566 -85.41 -37.29 51.92
N SER A 567 -84.73 -37.84 52.94
CA SER A 567 -85.36 -38.73 53.92
C SER A 567 -86.40 -37.99 54.77
N ILE A 568 -86.06 -36.79 55.25
CA ILE A 568 -86.98 -35.94 56.00
C ILE A 568 -88.18 -35.57 55.14
N HIS A 569 -87.98 -35.27 53.86
CA HIS A 569 -89.07 -34.95 52.93
C HIS A 569 -90.00 -36.15 52.72
N LYS A 570 -89.45 -37.35 52.51
CA LYS A 570 -90.22 -38.60 52.42
C LYS A 570 -91.03 -38.90 53.68
N ASP A 571 -90.45 -38.71 54.86
CA ASP A 571 -91.15 -38.93 56.12
C ASP A 571 -92.25 -37.88 56.37
N THR A 572 -92.03 -36.64 55.93
CA THR A 572 -93.03 -35.57 55.98
C THR A 572 -94.22 -35.87 55.05
N MET A 573 -93.96 -36.38 53.84
CA MET A 573 -94.98 -36.84 52.90
C MET A 573 -95.78 -38.03 53.46
N LYS A 574 -95.12 -39.03 54.05
CA LYS A 574 -95.79 -40.14 54.74
C LYS A 574 -96.68 -39.66 55.89
N LYS A 575 -96.21 -38.68 56.67
CA LYS A 575 -96.99 -38.07 57.76
C LYS A 575 -98.25 -37.36 57.22
N GLN A 576 -98.16 -36.67 56.09
CA GLN A 576 -99.32 -36.05 55.42
C GLN A 576 -100.28 -37.07 54.81
N GLN A 577 -99.79 -38.19 54.27
CA GLN A 577 -100.65 -39.28 53.80
C GLN A 577 -101.40 -39.97 54.95
N MET A 578 -100.87 -39.97 56.17
CA MET A 578 -101.53 -40.55 57.35
C MET A 578 -102.57 -39.64 58.02
N THR A 579 -102.68 -38.37 57.62
CA THR A 579 -103.69 -37.44 58.17
C THR A 579 -105.11 -37.75 57.70
N GLU A 580 -105.29 -38.15 56.43
CA GLU A 580 -106.61 -38.46 55.86
C GLU A 580 -107.24 -39.75 56.42
N PRO A 581 -106.49 -40.88 56.55
CA PRO A 581 -106.98 -42.08 57.21
C PRO A 581 -107.31 -41.86 58.69
N ARG A 582 -106.53 -41.03 59.40
CA ARG A 582 -106.78 -40.67 60.81
C ARG A 582 -108.08 -39.88 60.99
N GLU A 583 -108.37 -38.94 60.09
CA GLU A 583 -109.63 -38.20 60.05
C GLU A 583 -110.83 -39.11 59.76
N LYS A 584 -110.69 -40.04 58.80
CA LYS A 584 -111.72 -41.07 58.51
C LYS A 584 -111.98 -41.98 59.71
N LEU A 585 -110.93 -42.49 60.36
CA LEU A 585 -111.07 -43.34 61.55
C LEU A 585 -111.74 -42.59 62.72
N LYS A 586 -111.47 -41.28 62.88
CA LYS A 586 -112.16 -40.43 63.86
C LYS A 586 -113.66 -40.30 63.57
N LYS A 587 -114.04 -40.13 62.30
CA LYS A 587 -115.46 -40.06 61.88
C LYS A 587 -116.16 -41.39 62.08
N ASP A 588 -115.51 -42.51 61.75
CA ASP A 588 -116.08 -43.85 61.94
C ASP A 588 -116.24 -44.20 63.43
N LEU A 589 -115.28 -43.81 64.27
CA LEU A 589 -115.38 -44.00 65.73
C LEU A 589 -116.51 -43.17 66.34
N LYS A 590 -116.79 -41.98 65.78
CA LYS A 590 -117.94 -41.15 66.18
C LYS A 590 -119.26 -41.80 65.76
N LYS A 591 -119.38 -42.28 64.53
CA LYS A 591 -120.54 -43.07 64.06
C LYS A 591 -120.80 -44.31 64.92
N LYS A 592 -119.77 -45.09 65.22
CA LYS A 592 -119.87 -46.28 66.08
C LYS A 592 -120.30 -45.94 67.51
N ARG A 593 -119.84 -44.81 68.06
CA ARG A 593 -120.32 -44.30 69.36
C ARG A 593 -121.79 -43.92 69.32
N ASP A 594 -122.22 -43.22 68.27
CA ASP A 594 -123.62 -42.81 68.12
C ASP A 594 -124.54 -44.05 67.93
N GLU A 595 -124.10 -45.06 67.17
CA GLU A 595 -124.81 -46.35 67.03
C GLU A 595 -124.89 -47.11 68.37
N ALA A 596 -123.81 -47.16 69.14
CA ALA A 596 -123.80 -47.82 70.46
C ALA A 596 -124.70 -47.11 71.47
N ILE A 597 -124.74 -45.77 71.45
CA ILE A 597 -125.65 -44.98 72.29
C ILE A 597 -127.10 -45.20 71.87
N PHE A 598 -127.37 -45.32 70.57
CA PHE A 598 -128.71 -45.65 70.06
C PHE A 598 -129.16 -47.05 70.50
N GLN A 599 -128.28 -48.05 70.43
CA GLN A 599 -128.56 -49.40 70.93
C GLN A 599 -128.79 -49.42 72.44
N LEU A 600 -128.00 -48.66 73.22
CA LEU A 600 -128.19 -48.52 74.68
C LEU A 600 -129.54 -47.90 75.02
N LYS A 601 -130.01 -46.89 74.28
CA LYS A 601 -131.35 -46.31 74.46
C LYS A 601 -132.45 -47.32 74.15
N ARG A 602 -132.34 -48.06 73.05
CA ARG A 602 -133.30 -49.12 72.68
C ARG A 602 -133.35 -50.24 73.71
N HIS A 603 -132.19 -50.69 74.21
CA HIS A 603 -132.14 -51.67 75.31
C HIS A 603 -132.70 -51.11 76.62
N GLY A 604 -132.56 -49.81 76.88
CA GLY A 604 -133.22 -49.14 78.00
C GLY A 604 -134.75 -49.17 77.89
N GLU A 605 -135.29 -48.94 76.68
CA GLU A 605 -136.74 -49.03 76.40
C GLU A 605 -137.25 -50.48 76.51
N ASP A 606 -136.51 -51.45 75.98
CA ASP A 606 -136.84 -52.88 76.10
C ASP A 606 -136.78 -53.36 77.56
N ARG A 607 -135.81 -52.86 78.36
CA ARG A 607 -135.71 -53.13 79.80
C ARG A 607 -136.88 -52.55 80.56
N GLN A 608 -137.33 -51.33 80.22
CA GLN A 608 -138.54 -50.75 80.81
C GLN A 608 -139.80 -51.55 80.46
N LYS A 609 -139.92 -52.05 79.23
CA LYS A 609 -141.01 -52.98 78.86
C LYS A 609 -140.95 -54.27 79.67
N LEU A 610 -139.77 -54.87 79.79
CA LEU A 610 -139.57 -56.10 80.55
C LEU A 610 -139.85 -55.89 82.05
N GLU A 611 -139.44 -54.78 82.65
CA GLU A 611 -139.78 -54.43 84.03
C GLU A 611 -141.29 -54.25 84.20
N LYS A 612 -141.99 -53.67 83.21
CA LYS A 612 -143.46 -53.58 83.19
C LYS A 612 -144.12 -54.95 83.11
N ASP A 613 -143.58 -55.84 82.27
CA ASP A 613 -144.09 -57.20 82.09
C ASP A 613 -143.81 -58.07 83.33
N ILE A 614 -142.64 -57.92 83.98
CA ILE A 614 -142.32 -58.56 85.26
C ILE A 614 -143.23 -58.04 86.37
N TYR A 615 -143.53 -56.74 86.40
CA TYR A 615 -144.48 -56.18 87.36
C TYR A 615 -145.89 -56.75 87.14
N ILE A 616 -146.35 -56.83 85.90
CA ILE A 616 -147.65 -57.45 85.55
C ILE A 616 -147.66 -58.95 85.89
N ALA A 617 -146.57 -59.67 85.60
CA ALA A 617 -146.42 -61.08 85.96
C ALA A 617 -146.34 -61.28 87.48
N GLY A 618 -145.72 -60.36 88.21
CA GLY A 618 -145.68 -60.33 89.67
C GLY A 618 -147.04 -60.05 90.30
N CYS A 619 -147.85 -59.17 89.70
CA CYS A 619 -149.26 -58.98 90.09
C CYS A 619 -150.09 -60.24 89.83
N LYS A 620 -149.89 -60.93 88.70
CA LYS A 620 -150.56 -62.21 88.39
C LYS A 620 -150.10 -63.34 89.32
N LEU A 621 -148.80 -63.40 89.67
CA LEU A 621 -148.27 -64.34 90.64
C LEU A 621 -148.81 -64.07 92.04
N ARG A 622 -149.03 -62.81 92.42
CA ARG A 622 -149.70 -62.45 93.68
C ARG A 622 -151.15 -62.92 93.71
N SER A 623 -151.91 -62.75 92.62
CA SER A 623 -153.26 -63.31 92.52
C SER A 623 -153.27 -64.85 92.58
N VAL A 624 -152.29 -65.52 91.97
CA VAL A 624 -152.15 -67.00 92.06
C VAL A 624 -151.72 -67.44 93.46
N LEU A 625 -150.87 -66.67 94.15
CA LEU A 625 -150.51 -66.94 95.55
C LEU A 625 -151.68 -66.68 96.50
N GLU A 626 -152.50 -65.67 96.26
CA GLU A 626 -153.74 -65.42 97.02
C GLU A 626 -154.80 -66.51 96.75
N GLU A 627 -154.92 -67.02 95.52
CA GLU A 627 -155.75 -68.19 95.22
C GLU A 627 -155.16 -69.49 95.80
N ASN A 628 -153.85 -69.68 95.78
CA ASN A 628 -153.20 -70.82 96.42
C ASN A 628 -153.29 -70.75 97.95
N HIS A 629 -153.24 -69.57 98.55
CA HIS A 629 -153.48 -69.41 99.99
C HIS A 629 -154.95 -69.70 100.33
N LYS A 630 -155.91 -69.34 99.47
CA LYS A 630 -157.31 -69.78 99.60
C LYS A 630 -157.46 -71.30 99.43
N PHE A 631 -156.72 -71.92 98.51
CA PHE A 631 -156.68 -73.38 98.38
C PHE A 631 -156.02 -74.04 99.61
N GLU A 632 -154.96 -73.48 100.19
CA GLU A 632 -154.36 -73.95 101.43
C GLU A 632 -155.27 -73.76 102.65
N GLU A 633 -156.07 -72.70 102.70
CA GLU A 633 -157.09 -72.51 103.74
C GLU A 633 -158.25 -73.50 103.62
N VAL A 634 -158.65 -73.87 102.40
CA VAL A 634 -159.64 -74.94 102.17
C VAL A 634 -159.04 -76.33 102.45
N ILE A 635 -157.76 -76.57 102.14
CA ILE A 635 -157.05 -77.81 102.51
C ILE A 635 -156.89 -77.92 104.03
N ARG A 636 -156.67 -76.81 104.75
CA ARG A 636 -156.70 -76.79 106.23
C ARG A 636 -158.10 -77.02 106.79
N ALA A 637 -159.16 -76.53 106.14
CA ALA A 637 -160.53 -76.85 106.54
C ALA A 637 -160.86 -78.35 106.35
N TYR A 638 -160.29 -78.99 105.33
CA TYR A 638 -160.38 -80.46 105.12
C TYR A 638 -159.56 -81.29 106.13
N GLN A 639 -158.69 -80.67 106.92
CA GLN A 639 -157.88 -81.35 107.96
C GLN A 639 -158.42 -81.15 109.38
N ILE A 640 -159.48 -80.36 109.58
CA ILE A 640 -160.09 -80.13 110.91
C ILE A 640 -161.48 -80.82 111.07
N ASP A 641 -162.13 -81.30 110.00
CA ASP A 641 -163.31 -82.20 110.12
C ASP A 641 -162.95 -83.70 109.99
N LEU A 642 -161.67 -84.02 110.23
CA LEU A 642 -161.23 -85.36 110.62
C LEU A 642 -160.55 -85.36 111.99
N LEU A 643 -160.75 -84.31 112.81
CA LEU A 643 -160.56 -84.32 114.28
C LEU A 643 -161.25 -83.15 114.99
#